data_AF-A0A497DI74-F1
#
_entry.id   AF-A0A497DI74-F1
#
_cell.length_a   1.000
_cell.length_b   1.000
_cell.length_c   1.000
_cell.angle_alpha   90.00
_cell.angle_beta   90.00
_cell.angle_gamma   90.00
#
_symmetry.space_group_name_H-M   'P 1'
#
loop_
_entity.id
_entity.type
_entity.pdbx_description
1 polymer ?
#
loop_
_entity_poly.entity_id
_entity_poly.type
_entity_poly.pdbx_seq_one_letter_code
_entity_poly.pdbx_strand_id
1 'polypeptide(L)'
;MLIEKLCFLALLALLALNSFCQENRLFALQNQADRRIPVDLTMNENTQLNISESKSTISGLAITADISLYSDSSLVRLILVDHNGYEYLMYETYPILAGLKQFSVAGVAEETSFLNQVIPFRVSVELVDASIHVKEILVSEGGDAPKEINSERLQQQSLHKIRRINENIQQSGQHWVAGETSISRLSYQEKLSMFGGSIPNFQGLEYYVGGVFVLPGEKKSVTDAQAESQYAKEFSWRNRHGEDWVTGVKSQENCGSDWAFGAAATVELMTNLYFNQHLDYDLSEQHLLSCVMEDGCGGGWTSSALEYIINFGIYPEQCYSYVGIENRCGFGNSCSPDERVYFVEWTTIQLEEDYKRAVINGATAADIIQWKQSMQIVGYKLLEAGDSLFVRNVDTQWIKIDPGDPLVGKTAWLCKLSFGKNWGDEGYMYLVGEARDLAIYSLSGRVYSSKHNYLDIQCVDSDDDGYYSWGIGPKPRHCPESPGEPDGDDSDPCIGPMNEYGIFTSTTPAPEANDTLILFGMSVPDLYAAGEQIRWYNDRELTNAVHDTNWFATGQTEPGDYTYYATQTFSSCESDASAATLSIVSALPPPQGNDTATHVGEPTILNVSGAQGAEFLWYDDPSLSTLLHAGAYFDPQITDPGTYVYYVTQTLYQQESAPDTVILRVLGHISTSLLVALIQEGVDTNGDSQINIEEAKALSFLNVAAYGITDMTGIETFFNLDTLYCGDNHFASLD
;
A
#
# COMPACT_ATOMS: atom_id res chain seq x y z
N MET A 1 -27.49 -14.49 50.41
CA MET A 1 -27.39 -15.02 49.02
C MET A 1 -28.43 -14.47 48.03
N LEU A 2 -29.74 -14.73 48.16
CA LEU A 2 -30.73 -14.20 47.19
C LEU A 2 -30.92 -12.68 47.32
N ILE A 3 -30.93 -12.16 48.56
CA ILE A 3 -31.09 -10.72 48.85
C ILE A 3 -29.85 -9.93 48.41
N GLU A 4 -28.64 -10.47 48.57
CA GLU A 4 -27.40 -9.82 48.09
C GLU A 4 -27.34 -9.75 46.55
N LYS A 5 -27.79 -10.80 45.84
CA LYS A 5 -27.90 -10.76 44.37
C LYS A 5 -28.93 -9.74 43.88
N LEU A 6 -30.07 -9.63 44.57
CA LEU A 6 -31.08 -8.60 44.29
C LEU A 6 -30.59 -7.19 44.60
N CYS A 7 -29.85 -6.98 45.68
CA CYS A 7 -29.21 -5.70 45.99
C CYS A 7 -28.12 -5.34 44.97
N PHE A 8 -27.34 -6.30 44.49
CA PHE A 8 -26.31 -6.08 43.47
C PHE A 8 -26.90 -5.73 42.10
N LEU A 9 -27.97 -6.43 41.69
CA LEU A 9 -28.75 -6.10 40.49
C LEU A 9 -29.46 -4.74 40.60
N ALA A 10 -30.01 -4.41 41.77
CA ALA A 10 -30.61 -3.10 42.02
C ALA A 10 -29.55 -1.98 42.04
N LEU A 11 -28.35 -2.24 42.56
CA LEU A 11 -27.23 -1.30 42.55
C LEU A 11 -26.70 -1.07 41.13
N LEU A 12 -26.57 -2.14 40.32
CA LEU A 12 -26.26 -2.05 38.88
C LEU A 12 -27.34 -1.30 38.11
N ALA A 13 -28.62 -1.53 38.40
CA ALA A 13 -29.73 -0.80 37.80
C ALA A 13 -29.74 0.68 38.24
N LEU A 14 -29.42 0.98 39.50
CA LEU A 14 -29.28 2.35 40.02
C LEU A 14 -28.06 3.07 39.43
N LEU A 15 -26.94 2.37 39.22
CA LEU A 15 -25.76 2.91 38.55
C LEU A 15 -26.04 3.16 37.07
N ALA A 16 -26.72 2.24 36.38
CA ALA A 16 -27.18 2.40 35.00
C ALA A 16 -28.22 3.53 34.86
N LEU A 17 -29.12 3.69 35.83
CA LEU A 17 -30.08 4.80 35.88
C LEU A 17 -29.39 6.14 36.16
N ASN A 18 -28.36 6.18 37.02
CA ASN A 18 -27.58 7.38 37.29
C ASN A 18 -26.71 7.79 36.09
N SER A 19 -26.08 6.83 35.41
CA SER A 19 -25.33 7.10 34.18
C SER A 19 -26.25 7.59 33.07
N PHE A 20 -27.40 6.95 32.87
CA PHE A 20 -28.41 7.38 31.88
C PHE A 20 -29.02 8.76 32.23
N CYS A 21 -29.19 9.06 33.52
CA CYS A 21 -29.71 10.36 33.98
C CYS A 21 -28.64 11.48 33.94
N GLN A 22 -27.34 11.16 34.02
CA GLN A 22 -26.23 12.08 33.75
C GLN A 22 -26.05 12.35 32.26
N GLU A 23 -26.18 11.32 31.41
CA GLU A 23 -26.10 11.43 29.94
C GLU A 23 -27.16 12.38 29.38
N ASN A 24 -28.41 12.24 29.85
CA ASN A 24 -29.50 13.14 29.44
C ASN A 24 -29.30 14.60 29.87
N ARG A 25 -28.43 14.91 30.84
CA ARG A 25 -28.12 16.31 31.20
C ARG A 25 -27.02 16.92 30.35
N LEU A 26 -26.08 16.11 29.87
CA LEU A 26 -24.88 16.60 29.19
C LEU A 26 -25.23 17.28 27.85
N PHE A 27 -26.16 16.70 27.11
CA PHE A 27 -26.65 17.20 25.82
C PHE A 27 -28.02 17.91 25.92
N ALA A 28 -28.57 18.16 27.11
CA ALA A 28 -29.82 18.92 27.22
C ALA A 28 -29.61 20.45 27.12
N LEU A 29 -30.65 21.24 26.99
CA LEU A 29 -30.52 22.69 27.20
C LEU A 29 -30.02 23.01 28.61
N GLN A 30 -29.14 24.01 28.74
CA GLN A 30 -28.69 24.51 30.05
C GLN A 30 -29.88 25.06 30.87
N ASN A 31 -30.72 25.84 30.20
CA ASN A 31 -31.93 26.43 30.76
C ASN A 31 -33.15 25.60 30.34
N GLN A 32 -34.23 25.69 31.11
CA GLN A 32 -35.47 25.02 30.76
C GLN A 32 -36.02 25.59 29.45
N ALA A 33 -36.57 24.73 28.57
CA ALA A 33 -37.20 25.20 27.34
C ALA A 33 -38.45 26.04 27.66
N ASP A 34 -38.44 27.29 27.20
CA ASP A 34 -39.53 28.25 27.33
C ASP A 34 -40.59 28.02 26.26
N ARG A 35 -40.16 27.54 25.08
CA ARG A 35 -41.01 27.34 23.91
C ARG A 35 -40.70 26.02 23.21
N ARG A 36 -41.73 25.43 22.61
CA ARG A 36 -41.65 24.22 21.77
C ARG A 36 -42.22 24.52 20.39
N ILE A 37 -41.47 24.20 19.34
CA ILE A 37 -41.87 24.37 17.95
C ILE A 37 -42.17 22.96 17.41
N PRO A 38 -43.45 22.57 17.22
CA PRO A 38 -43.79 21.30 16.57
C PRO A 38 -43.38 21.37 15.09
N VAL A 39 -42.69 20.34 14.62
CA VAL A 39 -42.24 20.25 13.22
C VAL A 39 -42.93 19.08 12.51
N ASP A 40 -42.91 17.90 13.13
CA ASP A 40 -43.54 16.66 12.64
C ASP A 40 -43.26 16.37 11.14
N LEU A 41 -41.97 16.41 10.77
CA LEU A 41 -41.53 16.28 9.37
C LEU A 41 -40.41 15.25 9.22
N THR A 42 -40.56 14.37 8.24
CA THR A 42 -39.50 13.46 7.78
C THR A 42 -38.73 14.08 6.62
N MET A 43 -37.41 14.08 6.74
CA MET A 43 -36.46 14.53 5.71
C MET A 43 -35.51 13.39 5.36
N ASN A 44 -35.23 13.26 4.07
CA ASN A 44 -34.35 12.23 3.48
C ASN A 44 -33.27 12.84 2.55
N GLU A 45 -33.25 14.16 2.44
CA GLU A 45 -32.27 14.96 1.71
C GLU A 45 -32.01 16.27 2.47
N ASN A 46 -30.93 16.96 2.11
CA ASN A 46 -30.57 18.23 2.72
C ASN A 46 -31.75 19.20 2.71
N THR A 47 -32.07 19.79 3.86
CA THR A 47 -33.25 20.66 4.03
C THR A 47 -32.93 21.82 4.98
N GLN A 48 -33.76 22.86 4.95
CA GLN A 48 -33.70 23.97 5.89
C GLN A 48 -35.04 24.11 6.60
N LEU A 49 -35.00 24.22 7.93
CA LEU A 49 -36.15 24.51 8.77
C LEU A 49 -36.12 25.98 9.15
N ASN A 50 -37.14 26.73 8.74
CA ASN A 50 -37.29 28.12 9.14
C ASN A 50 -37.79 28.17 10.58
N ILE A 51 -37.01 28.79 11.46
CA ILE A 51 -37.36 28.97 12.89
C ILE A 51 -37.45 30.45 13.29
N SER A 52 -37.39 31.36 12.30
CA SER A 52 -37.45 32.82 12.50
C SER A 52 -38.88 33.31 12.75
N GLU A 53 -39.44 33.06 13.92
CA GLU A 53 -40.77 33.61 14.27
C GLU A 53 -40.69 34.92 15.08
N SER A 54 -39.52 35.28 15.63
CA SER A 54 -39.29 36.53 16.35
C SER A 54 -37.83 36.97 16.26
N LYS A 55 -37.57 38.29 16.19
CA LYS A 55 -36.21 38.87 16.35
C LYS A 55 -35.68 38.78 17.79
N SER A 56 -36.22 37.87 18.60
CA SER A 56 -35.82 37.68 19.98
C SER A 56 -34.55 36.83 20.03
N THR A 57 -33.75 37.05 21.06
CA THR A 57 -32.55 36.29 21.31
C THR A 57 -32.89 34.99 22.03
N ILE A 58 -32.18 33.92 21.69
CA ILE A 58 -32.27 32.61 22.34
C ILE A 58 -30.99 32.33 23.13
N SER A 59 -31.12 31.57 24.21
CA SER A 59 -30.01 31.07 25.03
C SER A 59 -29.78 29.57 24.87
N GLY A 60 -30.61 28.89 24.07
CA GLY A 60 -30.33 27.53 23.62
C GLY A 60 -31.39 26.98 22.66
N LEU A 61 -31.00 25.97 21.89
CA LEU A 61 -31.84 25.28 20.91
C LEU A 61 -31.57 23.77 20.96
N ALA A 62 -32.60 22.92 21.06
CA ALA A 62 -32.45 21.47 21.12
C ALA A 62 -33.46 20.73 20.23
N ILE A 63 -33.13 19.50 19.83
CA ILE A 63 -33.90 18.71 18.86
C ILE A 63 -34.45 17.43 19.51
N THR A 64 -35.68 17.08 19.16
CA THR A 64 -36.27 15.77 19.39
C THR A 64 -36.61 15.13 18.04
N ALA A 65 -36.01 13.98 17.73
CA ALA A 65 -36.13 13.36 16.41
C ALA A 65 -35.94 11.83 16.44
N ASP A 66 -36.45 11.15 15.42
CA ASP A 66 -36.08 9.77 15.09
C ASP A 66 -35.11 9.79 13.91
N ILE A 67 -34.03 9.01 13.97
CA ILE A 67 -32.94 9.01 13.00
C ILE A 67 -32.75 7.60 12.44
N SER A 68 -32.48 7.52 11.14
CA SER A 68 -32.08 6.29 10.45
C SER A 68 -30.81 6.52 9.63
N LEU A 69 -29.79 5.68 9.85
CA LEU A 69 -28.51 5.65 9.13
C LEU A 69 -28.49 4.38 8.24
N TYR A 70 -28.28 4.54 6.92
CA TYR A 70 -28.42 3.45 5.96
C TYR A 70 -27.10 2.75 5.59
N SER A 71 -25.96 3.43 5.70
CA SER A 71 -24.62 2.88 5.39
C SER A 71 -23.53 3.40 6.32
N ASP A 72 -22.31 2.92 6.13
CA ASP A 72 -21.13 3.34 6.90
C ASP A 72 -20.66 4.76 6.53
N SER A 73 -21.18 5.33 5.44
CA SER A 73 -20.98 6.74 5.06
C SER A 73 -22.11 7.66 5.52
N SER A 74 -23.08 7.16 6.29
CA SER A 74 -24.22 7.98 6.69
C SER A 74 -23.82 9.18 7.55
N LEU A 75 -24.55 10.28 7.42
CA LEU A 75 -24.43 11.49 8.22
C LEU A 75 -25.81 12.08 8.49
N VAL A 76 -26.04 12.51 9.73
CA VAL A 76 -27.08 13.48 10.07
C VAL A 76 -26.43 14.59 10.86
N ARG A 77 -26.52 15.82 10.35
CA ARG A 77 -25.99 17.01 11.00
C ARG A 77 -27.03 18.12 10.97
N LEU A 78 -27.33 18.68 12.14
CA LEU A 78 -28.23 19.83 12.32
C LEU A 78 -27.39 21.02 12.77
N ILE A 79 -27.60 22.15 12.11
CA ILE A 79 -26.78 23.35 12.28
C ILE A 79 -27.72 24.53 12.49
N LEU A 80 -27.55 25.24 13.59
CA LEU A 80 -28.20 26.53 13.79
C LEU A 80 -27.41 27.60 13.06
N VAL A 81 -28.06 28.30 12.13
CA VAL A 81 -27.51 29.50 11.48
C VAL A 81 -28.17 30.73 12.10
N ASP A 82 -27.37 31.67 12.58
CA ASP A 82 -27.86 32.94 13.11
C ASP A 82 -28.08 33.98 12.01
N HIS A 83 -28.66 35.13 12.38
CA HIS A 83 -28.93 36.22 11.44
C HIS A 83 -27.69 36.90 10.84
N ASN A 84 -26.50 36.68 11.41
CA ASN A 84 -25.22 37.17 10.89
C ASN A 84 -24.50 36.11 10.03
N GLY A 85 -25.07 34.91 9.92
CA GLY A 85 -24.47 33.78 9.20
C GLY A 85 -23.47 32.96 10.03
N TYR A 86 -23.39 33.16 11.35
CA TYR A 86 -22.58 32.30 12.22
C TYR A 86 -23.29 30.96 12.43
N GLU A 87 -22.54 29.87 12.35
CA GLU A 87 -23.06 28.51 12.43
C GLU A 87 -22.65 27.83 13.74
N TYR A 88 -23.63 27.20 14.39
CA TYR A 88 -23.46 26.46 15.64
C TYR A 88 -23.91 25.03 15.45
N LEU A 89 -23.12 24.06 15.92
CA LEU A 89 -23.53 22.66 15.87
C LEU A 89 -24.70 22.42 16.82
N MET A 90 -25.83 22.00 16.25
CA MET A 90 -27.00 21.62 17.02
C MET A 90 -26.90 20.16 17.45
N TYR A 91 -26.65 19.27 16.49
CA TYR A 91 -26.47 17.84 16.73
C TYR A 91 -25.81 17.19 15.52
N GLU A 92 -24.85 16.30 15.75
CA GLU A 92 -24.25 15.48 14.69
C GLU A 92 -24.21 14.01 15.10
N THR A 93 -24.51 13.13 14.14
CA THR A 93 -24.36 11.69 14.33
C THR A 93 -24.06 10.97 13.02
N TYR A 94 -23.31 9.88 13.14
CA TYR A 94 -22.85 9.02 12.06
C TYR A 94 -22.58 7.61 12.64
N PRO A 95 -22.45 6.56 11.82
CA PRO A 95 -22.44 5.17 12.26
C PRO A 95 -21.53 4.85 13.45
N ILE A 96 -20.25 5.26 13.42
CA ILE A 96 -19.30 4.95 14.50
C ILE A 96 -19.59 5.74 15.79
N LEU A 97 -20.25 6.91 15.72
CA LEU A 97 -20.67 7.65 16.90
C LEU A 97 -21.99 7.11 17.49
N ALA A 98 -22.94 6.75 16.62
CA ALA A 98 -24.25 6.26 17.02
C ALA A 98 -24.19 4.83 17.60
N GLY A 99 -23.48 3.92 16.93
CA GLY A 99 -23.48 2.48 17.21
C GLY A 99 -24.79 1.76 16.83
N LEU A 100 -25.80 2.49 16.33
CA LEU A 100 -27.12 1.98 15.98
C LEU A 100 -27.58 2.56 14.64
N LYS A 101 -28.25 1.74 13.82
CA LYS A 101 -28.82 2.19 12.54
C LYS A 101 -30.11 2.98 12.68
N GLN A 102 -30.89 2.75 13.75
CA GLN A 102 -32.14 3.47 14.01
C GLN A 102 -32.27 3.76 15.49
N PHE A 103 -32.56 5.02 15.85
CA PHE A 103 -32.68 5.46 17.23
C PHE A 103 -33.45 6.78 17.33
N SER A 104 -33.85 7.13 18.55
CA SER A 104 -34.51 8.40 18.86
C SER A 104 -33.65 9.24 19.77
N VAL A 105 -33.65 10.55 19.55
CA VAL A 105 -33.05 11.55 20.44
C VAL A 105 -34.15 12.47 20.96
N ALA A 106 -34.01 12.93 22.21
CA ALA A 106 -35.01 13.76 22.86
C ALA A 106 -34.35 14.96 23.53
N GLY A 107 -34.66 16.16 23.04
CA GLY A 107 -34.14 17.42 23.57
C GLY A 107 -32.61 17.52 23.59
N VAL A 108 -31.94 16.98 22.57
CA VAL A 108 -30.47 17.01 22.48
C VAL A 108 -29.96 18.28 21.81
N ALA A 109 -28.83 18.78 22.29
CA ALA A 109 -28.15 19.98 21.84
C ALA A 109 -26.66 19.88 22.16
N GLU A 110 -25.81 20.30 21.23
CA GLU A 110 -24.37 20.37 21.39
C GLU A 110 -23.94 21.80 21.74
N GLU A 111 -23.33 22.53 20.81
CA GLU A 111 -22.94 23.94 21.00
C GLU A 111 -24.17 24.81 21.28
N THR A 112 -25.30 24.44 20.69
CA THR A 112 -26.59 25.11 20.90
C THR A 112 -27.23 24.83 22.26
N SER A 113 -26.65 23.96 23.10
CA SER A 113 -27.13 23.72 24.47
C SER A 113 -26.99 24.96 25.36
N PHE A 114 -26.12 25.88 24.94
CA PHE A 114 -25.83 27.14 25.61
C PHE A 114 -25.37 28.20 24.60
N LEU A 115 -26.23 29.19 24.35
CA LEU A 115 -26.00 30.28 23.40
C LEU A 115 -25.98 31.63 24.13
N ASN A 116 -25.14 32.55 23.66
CA ASN A 116 -25.08 33.90 24.20
C ASN A 116 -25.96 34.87 23.41
N GLN A 117 -27.25 34.89 23.72
CA GLN A 117 -28.24 35.80 23.13
C GLN A 117 -28.21 35.82 21.59
N VAL A 118 -28.21 34.64 20.97
CA VAL A 118 -28.16 34.47 19.51
C VAL A 118 -29.53 34.76 18.91
N ILE A 119 -29.59 35.45 17.76
CA ILE A 119 -30.85 35.63 17.03
C ILE A 119 -30.92 34.55 15.94
N PRO A 120 -31.78 33.52 16.10
CA PRO A 120 -31.81 32.40 15.18
C PRO A 120 -32.40 32.82 13.83
N PHE A 121 -31.83 32.31 12.74
CA PHE A 121 -32.37 32.49 11.39
C PHE A 121 -33.01 31.21 10.87
N ARG A 122 -32.25 30.12 10.77
CA ARG A 122 -32.72 28.81 10.29
C ARG A 122 -31.95 27.66 10.94
N VAL A 123 -32.49 26.46 10.86
CA VAL A 123 -31.74 25.22 11.09
C VAL A 123 -31.48 24.55 9.75
N SER A 124 -30.21 24.39 9.39
CA SER A 124 -29.80 23.58 8.24
C SER A 124 -29.73 22.11 8.67
N VAL A 125 -30.23 21.21 7.84
CA VAL A 125 -30.19 19.76 8.02
C VAL A 125 -29.40 19.17 6.88
N GLU A 126 -28.25 18.57 7.18
CA GLU A 126 -27.40 17.86 6.24
C GLU A 126 -27.57 16.35 6.43
N LEU A 127 -27.84 15.65 5.34
CA LEU A 127 -28.09 14.21 5.29
C LEU A 127 -27.24 13.57 4.21
N VAL A 128 -26.47 12.55 4.58
CA VAL A 128 -25.81 11.63 3.65
C VAL A 128 -26.35 10.24 3.96
N ASP A 129 -26.96 9.59 2.97
CA ASP A 129 -27.53 8.24 3.07
C ASP A 129 -28.23 7.97 4.41
N ALA A 130 -29.12 8.89 4.81
CA ALA A 130 -29.78 8.88 6.10
C ALA A 130 -31.16 9.53 6.00
N SER A 131 -32.00 9.34 7.02
CA SER A 131 -33.20 10.14 7.21
C SER A 131 -33.36 10.57 8.67
N ILE A 132 -34.09 11.67 8.84
CA ILE A 132 -34.47 12.19 10.15
C ILE A 132 -35.94 12.59 10.13
N HIS A 133 -36.70 12.12 11.12
CA HIS A 133 -38.04 12.58 11.42
C HIS A 133 -38.00 13.50 12.64
N VAL A 134 -38.05 14.80 12.40
CA VAL A 134 -38.03 15.82 13.45
C VAL A 134 -39.42 15.99 14.04
N LYS A 135 -39.54 15.72 15.35
CA LYS A 135 -40.81 15.85 16.09
C LYS A 135 -41.02 17.28 16.54
N GLU A 136 -40.06 17.81 17.30
CA GLU A 136 -40.11 19.16 17.86
C GLU A 136 -38.71 19.76 18.02
N ILE A 137 -38.65 21.09 17.99
CA ILE A 137 -37.49 21.88 18.40
C ILE A 137 -37.82 22.58 19.73
N LEU A 138 -36.95 22.45 20.71
CA LEU A 138 -37.04 23.10 22.00
C LEU A 138 -36.20 24.39 21.99
N VAL A 139 -36.78 25.49 22.47
CA VAL A 139 -36.14 26.80 22.49
C VAL A 139 -36.08 27.31 23.93
N SER A 140 -34.93 27.81 24.35
CA SER A 140 -34.81 28.61 25.58
C SER A 140 -34.56 30.07 25.23
N GLU A 141 -35.32 30.97 25.86
CA GLU A 141 -35.33 32.41 25.62
C GLU A 141 -34.66 33.15 26.79
N GLY A 142 -33.86 34.18 26.48
CA GLY A 142 -33.25 35.05 27.49
C GLY A 142 -32.18 34.40 28.38
N GLY A 143 -31.42 35.24 29.09
CA GLY A 143 -30.35 34.85 30.03
C GLY A 143 -28.98 35.48 29.72
N ASP A 144 -28.24 35.86 30.77
CA ASP A 144 -26.82 36.21 30.69
C ASP A 144 -25.97 34.94 30.83
N ALA A 145 -24.96 34.80 29.98
CA ALA A 145 -24.11 33.63 29.87
C ALA A 145 -22.70 33.90 30.46
N PRO A 146 -22.29 33.26 31.57
CA PRO A 146 -20.90 33.28 32.00
C PRO A 146 -20.04 32.48 30.99
N LYS A 147 -19.02 33.12 30.40
CA LYS A 147 -18.14 32.50 29.37
C LYS A 147 -17.46 31.20 29.83
N GLU A 148 -17.23 31.04 31.13
CA GLU A 148 -16.48 29.93 31.73
C GLU A 148 -17.25 28.59 31.74
N ILE A 149 -18.59 28.60 31.67
CA ILE A 149 -19.41 27.37 31.74
C ILE A 149 -19.43 26.60 30.41
N ASN A 150 -19.15 27.28 29.28
CA ASN A 150 -19.31 26.69 27.95
C ASN A 150 -18.16 25.74 27.56
N SER A 151 -16.92 26.11 27.84
CA SER A 151 -15.74 25.31 27.50
C SER A 151 -15.68 23.98 28.26
N GLU A 152 -15.99 24.00 29.56
CA GLU A 152 -16.07 22.78 30.37
C GLU A 152 -17.14 21.83 29.83
N ARG A 153 -18.31 22.37 29.44
CA ARG A 153 -19.41 21.57 28.92
C ARG A 153 -19.07 20.92 27.57
N LEU A 154 -18.51 21.69 26.64
CA LEU A 154 -18.05 21.19 25.34
C LEU A 154 -16.99 20.09 25.52
N GLN A 155 -16.07 20.28 26.47
CA GLN A 155 -15.08 19.26 26.81
C GLN A 155 -15.75 17.97 27.34
N GLN A 156 -16.73 18.07 28.25
CA GLN A 156 -17.44 16.89 28.75
C GLN A 156 -18.24 16.18 27.63
N GLN A 157 -18.87 16.93 26.72
CA GLN A 157 -19.54 16.38 25.54
C GLN A 157 -18.56 15.63 24.63
N SER A 158 -17.40 16.23 24.35
CA SER A 158 -16.32 15.61 23.58
C SER A 158 -15.83 14.30 24.22
N LEU A 159 -15.58 14.29 25.54
CA LEU A 159 -15.21 13.08 26.28
C LEU A 159 -16.29 12.00 26.23
N HIS A 160 -17.57 12.38 26.24
CA HIS A 160 -18.66 11.41 26.04
C HIS A 160 -18.63 10.83 24.62
N LYS A 161 -18.46 11.66 23.58
CA LYS A 161 -18.34 11.19 22.18
C LYS A 161 -17.16 10.23 22.02
N ILE A 162 -15.99 10.58 22.57
CA ILE A 162 -14.79 9.73 22.55
C ILE A 162 -15.08 8.35 23.16
N ARG A 163 -15.73 8.29 24.32
CA ARG A 163 -16.10 7.00 24.95
C ARG A 163 -17.03 6.18 24.06
N ARG A 164 -18.07 6.80 23.51
CA ARG A 164 -19.03 6.14 22.61
C ARG A 164 -18.36 5.60 21.36
N ILE A 165 -17.49 6.40 20.73
CA ILE A 165 -16.72 5.98 19.56
C ILE A 165 -15.82 4.79 19.92
N ASN A 166 -15.06 4.84 21.00
CA ASN A 166 -14.20 3.73 21.42
C ASN A 166 -14.99 2.45 21.75
N GLU A 167 -16.16 2.55 22.39
CA GLU A 167 -17.06 1.40 22.60
C GLU A 167 -17.49 0.78 21.26
N ASN A 168 -17.83 1.60 20.28
CA ASN A 168 -18.27 1.14 18.96
C ASN A 168 -17.12 0.61 18.09
N ILE A 169 -15.91 1.18 18.20
CA ILE A 169 -14.68 0.68 17.57
C ILE A 169 -14.43 -0.76 18.05
N GLN A 170 -14.46 -0.98 19.36
CA GLN A 170 -14.27 -2.33 19.94
C GLN A 170 -15.35 -3.31 19.47
N GLN A 171 -16.61 -2.87 19.40
CA GLN A 171 -17.71 -3.73 18.93
C GLN A 171 -17.64 -4.05 17.44
N SER A 172 -17.12 -3.14 16.62
CA SER A 172 -17.01 -3.30 15.17
C SER A 172 -15.69 -3.94 14.71
N GLY A 173 -14.74 -4.14 15.63
CA GLY A 173 -13.42 -4.69 15.34
C GLY A 173 -12.54 -3.75 14.52
N GLN A 174 -12.67 -2.43 14.73
CA GLN A 174 -11.79 -1.44 14.09
C GLN A 174 -10.49 -1.28 14.89
N HIS A 175 -9.42 -0.90 14.19
CA HIS A 175 -8.05 -0.93 14.70
C HIS A 175 -7.47 0.47 14.98
N TRP A 176 -8.30 1.44 15.38
CA TRP A 176 -7.87 2.78 15.78
C TRP A 176 -8.47 3.19 17.11
N VAL A 177 -7.97 4.27 17.69
CA VAL A 177 -8.45 4.77 18.98
C VAL A 177 -8.86 6.23 18.85
N ALA A 178 -10.02 6.56 19.45
CA ALA A 178 -10.47 7.92 19.62
C ALA A 178 -9.94 8.53 20.92
N GLY A 179 -9.55 9.79 20.87
CA GLY A 179 -9.06 10.59 21.97
C GLY A 179 -9.23 12.08 21.70
N GLU A 180 -8.76 12.90 22.64
CA GLU A 180 -8.80 14.36 22.47
C GLU A 180 -7.66 14.82 21.55
N THR A 181 -8.01 15.62 20.55
CA THR A 181 -7.11 16.16 19.52
C THR A 181 -7.24 17.68 19.40
N SER A 182 -6.32 18.32 18.67
CA SER A 182 -6.46 19.73 18.24
C SER A 182 -7.80 19.99 17.53
N ILE A 183 -8.23 19.07 16.65
CA ILE A 183 -9.43 19.20 15.82
C ILE A 183 -10.71 19.00 16.63
N SER A 184 -10.72 18.01 17.53
CA SER A 184 -11.89 17.69 18.37
C SER A 184 -12.31 18.82 19.31
N ARG A 185 -11.40 19.77 19.59
CA ARG A 185 -11.60 20.92 20.48
C ARG A 185 -12.15 22.15 19.76
N LEU A 186 -12.09 22.17 18.43
CA LEU A 186 -12.60 23.29 17.64
C LEU A 186 -14.12 23.31 17.68
N SER A 187 -14.69 24.52 17.77
CA SER A 187 -16.10 24.75 17.53
C SER A 187 -16.47 24.45 16.07
N TYR A 188 -17.75 24.30 15.80
CA TYR A 188 -18.28 24.07 14.46
C TYR A 188 -17.85 25.16 13.48
N GLN A 189 -17.95 26.43 13.90
CA GLN A 189 -17.52 27.55 13.07
C GLN A 189 -16.01 27.53 12.78
N GLU A 190 -15.18 27.18 13.76
CA GLU A 190 -13.73 27.08 13.56
C GLU A 190 -13.39 25.94 12.59
N LYS A 191 -14.05 24.78 12.72
CA LYS A 191 -13.93 23.68 11.75
C LYS A 191 -14.38 24.12 10.36
N LEU A 192 -15.46 24.88 10.25
CA LEU A 192 -15.95 25.38 8.97
C LEU A 192 -14.89 26.25 8.28
N SER A 193 -14.20 27.11 9.03
CA SER A 193 -13.08 27.90 8.49
C SER A 193 -11.86 27.04 8.14
N MET A 194 -11.53 26.06 8.98
CA MET A 194 -10.42 25.12 8.75
C MET A 194 -10.61 24.25 7.51
N PHE A 195 -11.85 23.89 7.15
CA PHE A 195 -12.16 23.01 6.01
C PHE A 195 -12.79 23.75 4.81
N GLY A 196 -12.53 25.05 4.68
CA GLY A 196 -12.92 25.82 3.49
C GLY A 196 -14.42 25.96 3.26
N GLY A 197 -15.19 26.11 4.34
CA GLY A 197 -16.62 26.39 4.27
C GLY A 197 -17.52 25.16 4.19
N SER A 198 -16.96 23.95 4.24
CA SER A 198 -17.72 22.70 4.29
C SER A 198 -16.97 21.66 5.11
N ILE A 199 -17.60 21.08 6.13
CA ILE A 199 -16.94 20.08 6.99
C ILE A 199 -17.20 18.67 6.44
N PRO A 200 -16.17 17.93 6.03
CA PRO A 200 -16.32 16.55 5.57
C PRO A 200 -16.96 15.62 6.59
N ASN A 201 -17.55 14.53 6.09
CA ASN A 201 -17.99 13.43 6.94
C ASN A 201 -16.79 12.55 7.32
N PHE A 202 -16.03 12.99 8.32
CA PHE A 202 -14.79 12.36 8.77
C PHE A 202 -14.97 11.01 9.47
N GLN A 203 -16.20 10.60 9.80
CA GLN A 203 -16.47 9.36 10.54
C GLN A 203 -15.59 9.19 11.79
N GLY A 204 -15.36 10.28 12.53
CA GLY A 204 -14.60 10.26 13.78
C GLY A 204 -13.10 10.51 13.65
N LEU A 205 -12.57 10.76 12.45
CA LEU A 205 -11.15 11.12 12.25
C LEU A 205 -10.73 12.35 13.07
N GLU A 206 -11.66 13.26 13.35
CA GLU A 206 -11.41 14.41 14.23
C GLU A 206 -11.00 14.01 15.65
N TYR A 207 -11.30 12.77 16.07
CA TYR A 207 -10.90 12.20 17.37
C TYR A 207 -9.73 11.22 17.26
N TYR A 208 -9.17 10.97 16.07
CA TYR A 208 -8.14 9.96 15.88
C TYR A 208 -6.84 10.27 16.66
N VAL A 209 -6.34 9.28 17.43
CA VAL A 209 -5.07 9.37 18.18
C VAL A 209 -4.09 8.23 17.91
N GLY A 210 -4.39 7.32 16.99
CA GLY A 210 -3.48 6.25 16.58
C GLY A 210 -4.18 4.96 16.14
N GLY A 211 -3.38 3.99 15.67
CA GLY A 211 -3.81 2.75 15.03
C GLY A 211 -3.92 2.83 13.50
N VAL A 212 -4.81 2.04 12.90
CA VAL A 212 -5.13 2.03 11.46
C VAL A 212 -6.54 2.56 11.25
N PHE A 213 -6.64 3.66 10.52
CA PHE A 213 -7.91 4.22 10.09
C PHE A 213 -8.29 3.68 8.71
N VAL A 214 -9.47 3.10 8.59
CA VAL A 214 -9.99 2.57 7.33
C VAL A 214 -10.95 3.57 6.72
N LEU A 215 -10.75 3.94 5.45
CA LEU A 215 -11.65 4.87 4.78
C LEU A 215 -13.09 4.31 4.72
N PRO A 216 -14.11 5.12 5.06
CA PRO A 216 -15.50 4.69 4.97
C PRO A 216 -15.86 4.28 3.55
N GLY A 217 -16.59 3.17 3.40
CA GLY A 217 -16.97 2.64 2.09
C GLY A 217 -15.94 1.69 1.47
N GLU A 218 -14.79 1.48 2.10
CA GLU A 218 -13.90 0.35 1.76
C GLU A 218 -14.71 -0.94 1.90
N LYS A 219 -14.87 -1.68 0.79
CA LYS A 219 -15.48 -3.00 0.88
C LYS A 219 -14.48 -3.90 1.60
N LYS A 220 -14.91 -4.58 2.66
CA LYS A 220 -14.22 -5.76 3.19
C LYS A 220 -14.22 -6.84 2.10
N SER A 221 -13.34 -6.72 1.12
CA SER A 221 -13.10 -7.75 0.13
C SER A 221 -12.39 -8.87 0.86
N VAL A 222 -13.18 -9.87 1.25
CA VAL A 222 -12.66 -11.17 1.61
C VAL A 222 -12.36 -11.84 0.27
N THR A 223 -11.11 -12.22 0.07
CA THR A 223 -10.61 -13.03 -1.06
C THR A 223 -10.72 -12.38 -2.43
N ASP A 224 -9.66 -11.69 -2.84
CA ASP A 224 -8.95 -12.11 -4.04
C ASP A 224 -7.52 -12.41 -3.59
N ALA A 225 -6.98 -13.57 -3.97
CA ALA A 225 -5.57 -13.85 -3.79
C ALA A 225 -4.80 -12.84 -4.65
N GLN A 226 -4.50 -11.66 -4.09
CA GLN A 226 -3.55 -10.75 -4.70
C GLN A 226 -2.25 -11.55 -4.82
N ALA A 227 -1.71 -11.61 -6.04
CA ALA A 227 -0.34 -12.07 -6.23
C ALA A 227 0.53 -11.33 -5.19
N GLU A 228 1.47 -12.05 -4.56
CA GLU A 228 2.37 -11.44 -3.60
C GLU A 228 3.01 -10.20 -4.23
N SER A 229 2.92 -9.06 -3.53
CA SER A 229 3.56 -7.82 -3.98
C SER A 229 5.05 -8.06 -4.06
N GLN A 230 5.65 -7.59 -5.15
CA GLN A 230 7.10 -7.68 -5.34
C GLN A 230 7.87 -6.65 -4.49
N TYR A 231 7.18 -5.64 -3.95
CA TYR A 231 7.76 -4.59 -3.13
C TYR A 231 8.00 -5.06 -1.69
N ALA A 232 8.97 -4.43 -1.02
CA ALA A 232 9.20 -4.61 0.40
C ALA A 232 7.91 -4.45 1.21
N LYS A 233 7.76 -5.25 2.26
CA LYS A 233 6.55 -5.23 3.10
C LYS A 233 6.35 -3.89 3.79
N GLU A 234 7.42 -3.18 4.10
CA GLU A 234 7.35 -1.85 4.69
C GLU A 234 8.46 -0.95 4.15
N PHE A 235 8.15 0.33 4.06
CA PHE A 235 9.11 1.37 3.69
C PHE A 235 8.66 2.69 4.31
N SER A 236 9.58 3.48 4.84
CA SER A 236 9.26 4.80 5.40
C SER A 236 10.46 5.73 5.35
N TRP A 237 10.32 6.89 4.72
CA TRP A 237 11.33 7.95 4.74
C TRP A 237 11.60 8.52 6.15
N ARG A 238 10.79 8.16 7.14
CA ARG A 238 11.03 8.51 8.54
C ARG A 238 12.08 7.63 9.24
N ASN A 239 12.54 6.58 8.58
CA ASN A 239 13.56 5.66 9.10
C ASN A 239 14.36 5.06 7.94
N ARG A 240 15.24 5.85 7.33
CA ARG A 240 16.15 5.42 6.26
C ARG A 240 17.55 5.93 6.53
N HIS A 241 18.56 5.06 6.39
CA HIS A 241 19.94 5.41 6.70
C HIS A 241 20.09 5.91 8.16
N GLY A 242 19.31 5.33 9.08
CA GLY A 242 19.24 5.74 10.49
C GLY A 242 18.58 7.09 10.79
N GLU A 243 17.98 7.77 9.79
CA GLU A 243 17.50 9.15 9.90
C GLU A 243 16.00 9.31 9.49
N ASP A 244 15.37 10.41 9.94
CA ASP A 244 14.03 10.85 9.52
C ASP A 244 14.13 11.99 8.49
N TRP A 245 13.89 11.67 7.22
CA TRP A 245 14.04 12.59 6.09
C TRP A 245 12.86 13.57 5.94
N VAL A 246 11.79 13.38 6.71
CA VAL A 246 10.55 14.15 6.62
C VAL A 246 10.62 15.38 7.52
N THR A 247 10.29 16.55 6.98
CA THR A 247 10.23 17.79 7.77
C THR A 247 9.18 17.74 8.89
N GLY A 248 9.27 18.68 9.83
CA GLY A 248 8.32 18.74 10.95
C GLY A 248 6.85 18.87 10.53
N VAL A 249 5.94 18.34 11.36
CA VAL A 249 4.49 18.53 11.20
C VAL A 249 4.09 19.97 11.49
N LYS A 250 3.30 20.55 10.59
CA LYS A 250 2.74 21.92 10.68
C LYS A 250 1.22 21.89 10.92
N SER A 251 0.63 23.07 11.11
CA SER A 251 -0.80 23.26 11.34
C SER A 251 -1.35 24.29 10.34
N GLN A 252 -2.43 23.96 9.64
CA GLN A 252 -3.13 24.90 8.75
C GLN A 252 -4.03 25.89 9.49
N GLU A 253 -4.13 25.78 10.82
CA GLU A 253 -4.98 26.63 11.64
C GLU A 253 -6.43 26.71 11.09
N ASN A 254 -7.06 27.88 11.14
CA ASN A 254 -8.46 28.07 10.73
C ASN A 254 -8.59 28.46 9.24
N CYS A 255 -7.91 27.74 8.34
CA CYS A 255 -7.96 27.96 6.89
C CYS A 255 -7.95 26.62 6.13
N GLY A 256 -8.79 26.50 5.09
CA GLY A 256 -8.79 25.37 4.15
C GLY A 256 -7.62 25.41 3.18
N SER A 257 -6.40 25.34 3.69
CA SER A 257 -5.15 25.44 2.92
C SER A 257 -4.33 24.14 2.92
N ASP A 258 -4.92 23.03 3.34
CA ASP A 258 -4.30 21.70 3.34
C ASP A 258 -3.66 21.34 1.99
N TRP A 259 -4.27 21.72 0.87
CA TRP A 259 -3.72 21.55 -0.49
C TRP A 259 -2.36 22.25 -0.70
N ALA A 260 -2.15 23.39 -0.05
CA ALA A 260 -0.86 24.09 -0.05
C ALA A 260 0.15 23.38 0.87
N PHE A 261 -0.28 22.91 2.04
CA PHE A 261 0.57 22.16 2.97
C PHE A 261 1.03 20.82 2.40
N GLY A 262 0.14 20.06 1.76
CA GLY A 262 0.45 18.78 1.12
C GLY A 262 1.49 18.95 0.01
N ALA A 263 1.33 19.96 -0.84
CA ALA A 263 2.30 20.29 -1.88
C ALA A 263 3.64 20.76 -1.31
N ALA A 264 3.64 21.72 -0.37
CA ALA A 264 4.86 22.24 0.24
C ALA A 264 5.65 21.14 0.94
N ALA A 265 5.04 20.38 1.84
CA ALA A 265 5.69 19.28 2.56
C ALA A 265 6.32 18.24 1.62
N THR A 266 5.66 17.97 0.49
CA THR A 266 6.17 17.02 -0.52
C THR A 266 7.41 17.56 -1.24
N VAL A 267 7.45 18.86 -1.55
CA VAL A 267 8.65 19.52 -2.12
C VAL A 267 9.77 19.62 -1.08
N GLU A 268 9.45 19.83 0.20
CA GLU A 268 10.44 19.81 1.29
C GLU A 268 11.14 18.44 1.37
N LEU A 269 10.37 17.35 1.43
CA LEU A 269 10.91 15.98 1.42
C LEU A 269 11.73 15.74 0.14
N MET A 270 11.18 16.06 -1.04
CA MET A 270 11.88 15.92 -2.31
C MET A 270 13.24 16.64 -2.30
N THR A 271 13.33 17.79 -1.64
CA THR A 271 14.56 18.57 -1.52
C THR A 271 15.60 17.87 -0.65
N ASN A 272 15.20 17.33 0.50
CA ASN A 272 16.10 16.55 1.35
C ASN A 272 16.63 15.32 0.61
N LEU A 273 15.72 14.56 -0.01
CA LEU A 273 16.04 13.34 -0.75
C LEU A 273 16.92 13.59 -1.97
N TYR A 274 16.67 14.64 -2.76
CA TYR A 274 17.45 14.91 -3.97
C TYR A 274 18.89 15.33 -3.66
N PHE A 275 19.11 16.06 -2.57
CA PHE A 275 20.44 16.51 -2.16
C PHE A 275 21.16 15.55 -1.19
N ASN A 276 20.48 14.48 -0.78
CA ASN A 276 20.93 13.56 0.28
C ASN A 276 21.38 14.29 1.55
N GLN A 277 20.61 15.30 1.96
CA GLN A 277 20.91 16.18 3.08
C GLN A 277 19.64 16.61 3.79
N HIS A 278 19.74 16.79 5.11
CA HIS A 278 18.75 17.53 5.90
C HIS A 278 18.87 19.03 5.67
N LEU A 279 18.50 19.48 4.47
CA LEU A 279 18.40 20.91 4.16
C LEU A 279 17.21 21.54 4.89
N ASP A 280 16.19 20.73 5.18
CA ASP A 280 15.01 21.05 5.99
C ASP A 280 14.41 22.41 5.64
N TYR A 281 14.21 22.60 4.33
CA TYR A 281 13.51 23.76 3.83
C TYR A 281 12.15 23.86 4.52
N ASP A 282 11.90 24.99 5.17
CA ASP A 282 10.58 25.37 5.63
C ASP A 282 9.97 26.22 4.51
N LEU A 283 9.11 25.62 3.68
CA LEU A 283 8.50 26.25 2.51
C LEU A 283 7.19 26.95 2.88
N SER A 284 6.87 28.03 2.15
CA SER A 284 5.74 28.92 2.45
C SER A 284 4.44 28.42 1.83
N GLU A 285 3.55 27.91 2.68
CA GLU A 285 2.17 27.61 2.27
C GLU A 285 1.39 28.89 1.97
N GLN A 286 1.72 30.01 2.63
CA GLN A 286 1.08 31.30 2.36
C GLN A 286 1.33 31.81 0.94
N HIS A 287 2.51 31.54 0.39
CA HIS A 287 2.83 31.91 -0.98
C HIS A 287 1.90 31.18 -1.95
N LEU A 288 1.70 29.87 -1.77
CA LEU A 288 0.76 29.08 -2.56
C LEU A 288 -0.67 29.59 -2.36
N LEU A 289 -1.09 29.75 -1.09
CA LEU A 289 -2.41 30.23 -0.70
C LEU A 289 -2.76 31.58 -1.35
N SER A 290 -1.78 32.48 -1.49
CA SER A 290 -2.00 33.85 -1.99
C SER A 290 -1.89 33.96 -3.51
N CYS A 291 -1.23 33.02 -4.19
CA CYS A 291 -0.79 33.18 -5.58
C CYS A 291 -1.28 32.12 -6.56
N VAL A 292 -1.70 30.93 -6.09
CA VAL A 292 -2.34 29.94 -6.94
C VAL A 292 -3.79 30.37 -7.20
N MET A 293 -4.29 30.17 -8.41
CA MET A 293 -5.67 30.49 -8.78
C MET A 293 -6.67 29.43 -8.26
N GLU A 294 -6.68 29.24 -6.95
CA GLU A 294 -7.66 28.43 -6.18
C GLU A 294 -8.48 29.36 -5.26
N ASP A 295 -9.39 28.82 -4.45
CA ASP A 295 -10.29 29.61 -3.59
C ASP A 295 -9.64 30.02 -2.24
N GLY A 296 -8.30 30.10 -2.21
CA GLY A 296 -7.55 30.44 -1.01
C GLY A 296 -7.89 29.50 0.17
N CYS A 297 -8.48 30.08 1.22
CA CYS A 297 -8.94 29.31 2.39
C CYS A 297 -10.23 28.54 2.16
N GLY A 298 -10.94 28.73 1.03
CA GLY A 298 -12.09 27.94 0.60
C GLY A 298 -11.73 26.56 0.05
N GLY A 299 -10.43 26.28 -0.12
CA GLY A 299 -9.91 25.01 -0.59
C GLY A 299 -9.24 25.12 -1.96
N GLY A 300 -8.63 24.01 -2.36
CA GLY A 300 -7.89 23.87 -3.61
C GLY A 300 -7.44 22.41 -3.81
N TRP A 301 -6.63 22.17 -4.82
CA TRP A 301 -6.08 20.84 -5.12
C TRP A 301 -4.57 20.83 -5.03
N THR A 302 -3.99 19.76 -4.49
CA THR A 302 -2.54 19.60 -4.39
C THR A 302 -1.89 19.67 -5.76
N SER A 303 -2.52 19.10 -6.80
CA SER A 303 -2.03 19.19 -8.19
C SER A 303 -1.85 20.62 -8.69
N SER A 304 -2.75 21.55 -8.32
CA SER A 304 -2.68 22.95 -8.74
C SER A 304 -1.50 23.68 -8.08
N ALA A 305 -1.26 23.38 -6.80
CA ALA A 305 -0.08 23.88 -6.10
C ALA A 305 1.22 23.33 -6.70
N LEU A 306 1.30 22.01 -6.93
CA LEU A 306 2.47 21.38 -7.55
C LEU A 306 2.78 21.98 -8.93
N GLU A 307 1.76 22.16 -9.77
CA GLU A 307 1.91 22.80 -11.08
C GLU A 307 2.39 24.26 -10.97
N TYR A 308 1.91 25.01 -9.98
CA TYR A 308 2.40 26.35 -9.71
C TYR A 308 3.88 26.36 -9.34
N ILE A 309 4.32 25.42 -8.50
CA ILE A 309 5.72 25.34 -8.06
C ILE A 309 6.66 25.01 -9.23
N ILE A 310 6.27 24.16 -10.17
CA ILE A 310 7.04 23.91 -11.40
C ILE A 310 7.24 25.23 -12.18
N ASN A 311 6.15 25.96 -12.40
CA ASN A 311 6.17 27.13 -13.29
C ASN A 311 6.75 28.39 -12.64
N PHE A 312 6.56 28.57 -11.34
CA PHE A 312 6.87 29.81 -10.62
C PHE A 312 7.77 29.62 -9.42
N GLY A 313 7.90 28.41 -8.88
CA GLY A 313 8.67 28.11 -7.68
C GLY A 313 7.96 28.55 -6.39
N ILE A 314 8.48 28.10 -5.26
CA ILE A 314 7.95 28.38 -3.93
C ILE A 314 8.99 29.04 -3.04
N TYR A 315 8.56 30.05 -2.27
CA TYR A 315 9.43 30.72 -1.32
C TYR A 315 9.57 29.93 -0.02
N PRO A 316 10.69 30.09 0.72
CA PRO A 316 10.76 29.69 2.12
C PRO A 316 9.77 30.47 3.00
N GLU A 317 9.32 29.87 4.09
CA GLU A 317 8.36 30.41 5.06
C GLU A 317 8.84 31.74 5.68
N GLN A 318 10.14 31.87 5.95
CA GLN A 318 10.75 33.12 6.43
C GLN A 318 10.60 34.31 5.45
N CYS A 319 10.35 34.04 4.18
CA CYS A 319 10.15 35.06 3.15
C CYS A 319 8.70 35.49 3.04
N TYR A 320 7.77 34.59 3.34
CA TYR A 320 6.34 34.79 3.12
C TYR A 320 5.57 33.99 4.19
N SER A 321 5.51 34.52 5.40
CA SER A 321 5.00 33.78 6.55
C SER A 321 3.51 33.49 6.50
N TYR A 322 3.13 32.33 7.04
CA TYR A 322 1.78 31.85 7.18
C TYR A 322 0.96 32.71 8.14
N VAL A 323 -0.18 33.19 7.63
CA VAL A 323 -1.14 33.99 8.40
C VAL A 323 -2.55 33.38 8.38
N GLY A 324 -2.76 32.28 7.65
CA GLY A 324 -4.04 31.55 7.62
C GLY A 324 -5.21 32.36 7.08
N ILE A 325 -4.93 33.33 6.19
CA ILE A 325 -5.94 34.14 5.50
C ILE A 325 -5.51 34.38 4.06
N GLU A 326 -6.47 34.48 3.16
CA GLU A 326 -6.20 34.86 1.77
C GLU A 326 -5.72 36.31 1.71
N ASN A 327 -4.59 36.52 1.05
CA ASN A 327 -4.02 37.82 0.78
C ASN A 327 -3.75 37.98 -0.71
N ARG A 328 -3.62 39.23 -1.15
CA ARG A 328 -3.13 39.50 -2.51
C ARG A 328 -1.75 38.88 -2.68
N CYS A 329 -1.55 38.11 -3.76
CA CYS A 329 -0.24 37.58 -4.13
C CYS A 329 0.89 38.61 -4.02
N GLY A 330 1.94 38.26 -3.28
CA GLY A 330 3.12 39.09 -3.01
C GLY A 330 2.99 40.02 -1.79
N PHE A 331 1.82 40.10 -1.15
CA PHE A 331 1.67 40.86 0.08
C PHE A 331 2.43 40.19 1.22
N GLY A 332 3.34 40.94 1.87
CA GLY A 332 4.17 40.42 2.96
C GLY A 332 5.44 39.70 2.51
N ASN A 333 5.64 39.46 1.21
CA ASN A 333 6.87 38.87 0.70
C ASN A 333 8.07 39.82 0.92
N SER A 334 9.13 39.31 1.55
CA SER A 334 10.36 40.04 1.84
C SER A 334 11.58 39.61 1.03
N CYS A 335 11.47 38.61 0.14
CA CYS A 335 12.61 37.98 -0.54
C CYS A 335 12.64 38.20 -2.06
N SER A 336 13.84 38.06 -2.63
CA SER A 336 14.06 38.06 -4.08
C SER A 336 13.51 36.78 -4.72
N PRO A 337 12.93 36.82 -5.94
CA PRO A 337 12.55 35.63 -6.70
C PRO A 337 13.59 34.51 -6.80
N ASP A 338 14.89 34.83 -6.66
CA ASP A 338 15.98 33.86 -6.67
C ASP A 338 15.97 32.92 -5.46
N GLU A 339 15.31 33.27 -4.36
CA GLU A 339 15.20 32.40 -3.17
C GLU A 339 14.18 31.26 -3.33
N ARG A 340 13.47 31.22 -4.46
CA ARG A 340 12.46 30.19 -4.71
C ARG A 340 13.09 28.83 -5.02
N VAL A 341 12.41 27.79 -4.56
CA VAL A 341 12.70 26.39 -4.84
C VAL A 341 11.75 25.90 -5.94
N TYR A 342 12.27 25.08 -6.86
CA TYR A 342 11.53 24.49 -7.98
C TYR A 342 11.80 22.99 -8.05
N PHE A 343 10.90 22.26 -8.69
CA PHE A 343 11.14 20.87 -9.13
C PHE A 343 10.71 20.69 -10.59
N VAL A 344 11.09 19.57 -11.21
CA VAL A 344 10.91 19.35 -12.67
C VAL A 344 9.48 18.96 -13.03
N GLU A 345 8.97 17.89 -12.42
CA GLU A 345 7.70 17.27 -12.84
C GLU A 345 7.05 16.46 -11.72
N TRP A 346 5.76 16.21 -11.88
CA TRP A 346 4.99 15.28 -11.07
C TRP A 346 4.10 14.42 -11.97
N THR A 347 3.71 13.25 -11.48
CA THR A 347 2.79 12.33 -12.19
C THR A 347 1.65 11.88 -11.27
N THR A 348 0.53 11.47 -11.87
CA THR A 348 -0.59 10.87 -11.12
C THR A 348 -0.48 9.35 -11.13
N ILE A 349 -0.76 8.71 -10.00
CA ILE A 349 -0.72 7.26 -9.86
C ILE A 349 -2.12 6.74 -9.56
N GLN A 350 -2.46 5.57 -10.10
CA GLN A 350 -3.79 4.94 -9.98
C GLN A 350 -3.73 3.49 -9.51
N LEU A 351 -2.55 2.87 -9.49
CA LEU A 351 -2.35 1.48 -9.07
C LEU A 351 -1.50 1.43 -7.80
N GLU A 352 -1.86 0.54 -6.89
CA GLU A 352 -1.18 0.39 -5.59
C GLU A 352 0.32 0.06 -5.72
N GLU A 353 0.68 -0.88 -6.60
CA GLU A 353 2.08 -1.27 -6.80
C GLU A 353 2.93 -0.13 -7.38
N ASP A 354 2.37 0.64 -8.33
CA ASP A 354 3.00 1.85 -8.84
C ASP A 354 3.16 2.91 -7.74
N TYR A 355 2.27 2.89 -6.76
CA TYR A 355 2.35 3.81 -5.63
C TYR A 355 3.47 3.43 -4.66
N LYS A 356 3.60 2.15 -4.31
CA LYS A 356 4.75 1.65 -3.52
C LYS A 356 6.07 2.04 -4.18
N ARG A 357 6.18 1.89 -5.51
CA ARG A 357 7.33 2.35 -6.29
C ARG A 357 7.60 3.84 -6.12
N ALA A 358 6.56 4.67 -6.19
CA ALA A 358 6.71 6.11 -6.07
C ALA A 358 7.14 6.57 -4.67
N VAL A 359 6.63 5.92 -3.62
CA VAL A 359 7.06 6.19 -2.25
C VAL A 359 8.54 5.79 -2.08
N ILE A 360 8.97 4.63 -2.60
CA ILE A 360 10.37 4.18 -2.51
C ILE A 360 11.33 5.11 -3.27
N ASN A 361 10.93 5.62 -4.43
CA ASN A 361 11.83 6.34 -5.34
C ASN A 361 11.73 7.87 -5.27
N GLY A 362 10.91 8.42 -4.38
CA GLY A 362 10.70 9.87 -4.32
C GLY A 362 9.74 10.32 -3.23
N ALA A 363 9.25 11.54 -3.38
CA ALA A 363 8.29 12.16 -2.48
C ALA A 363 6.87 12.10 -3.06
N THR A 364 5.88 11.81 -2.21
CA THR A 364 4.49 11.68 -2.67
C THR A 364 3.51 12.52 -1.85
N ALA A 365 2.54 13.10 -2.54
CA ALA A 365 1.37 13.75 -1.97
C ALA A 365 0.11 12.98 -2.34
N ALA A 366 -0.98 13.17 -1.60
CA ALA A 366 -2.26 12.59 -1.96
C ALA A 366 -3.43 13.47 -1.49
N ASP A 367 -4.53 13.42 -2.24
CA ASP A 367 -5.82 13.98 -1.82
C ASP A 367 -6.83 12.84 -1.58
N ILE A 368 -7.46 12.84 -0.40
CA ILE A 368 -8.61 11.97 -0.10
C ILE A 368 -9.82 12.59 -0.80
N ILE A 369 -10.21 12.02 -1.95
CA ILE A 369 -11.15 12.63 -2.88
C ILE A 369 -12.50 12.94 -2.21
N GLN A 370 -13.01 11.99 -1.42
CA GLN A 370 -14.30 12.13 -0.75
C GLN A 370 -14.34 13.21 0.34
N TRP A 371 -13.19 13.58 0.88
CA TRP A 371 -13.07 14.58 1.93
C TRP A 371 -12.47 15.89 1.42
N LYS A 372 -11.95 15.90 0.18
CA LYS A 372 -11.12 16.98 -0.35
C LYS A 372 -10.00 17.36 0.63
N GLN A 373 -9.43 16.34 1.27
CA GLN A 373 -8.38 16.51 2.28
C GLN A 373 -7.05 16.11 1.67
N SER A 374 -6.11 17.04 1.65
CA SER A 374 -4.76 16.85 1.14
C SER A 374 -3.80 16.40 2.24
N MET A 375 -2.80 15.61 1.87
CA MET A 375 -1.79 15.06 2.78
C MET A 375 -0.50 14.72 2.03
N GLN A 376 0.58 14.49 2.78
CA GLN A 376 1.80 13.87 2.27
C GLN A 376 1.81 12.40 2.68
N ILE A 377 2.31 11.52 1.80
CA ILE A 377 2.54 10.11 2.15
C ILE A 377 4.03 9.85 2.12
N VAL A 378 4.53 9.33 3.23
CA VAL A 378 5.97 9.22 3.52
C VAL A 378 6.43 7.79 3.68
N GLY A 379 5.49 6.84 3.66
CA GLY A 379 5.78 5.42 3.84
C GLY A 379 4.53 4.57 3.72
N TYR A 380 4.70 3.27 3.86
CA TYR A 380 3.62 2.29 3.92
C TYR A 380 4.07 1.03 4.68
N LYS A 381 3.09 0.22 5.07
CA LYS A 381 3.28 -1.10 5.68
C LYS A 381 2.21 -2.08 5.18
N LEU A 382 2.61 -3.25 4.73
CA LEU A 382 1.76 -4.42 4.55
C LEU A 382 1.42 -4.96 5.93
N LEU A 383 0.14 -4.94 6.30
CA LEU A 383 -0.30 -5.38 7.61
C LEU A 383 -0.24 -6.91 7.73
N GLU A 384 0.45 -7.39 8.74
CA GLU A 384 0.62 -8.81 9.04
C GLU A 384 0.04 -9.16 10.42
N ALA A 385 -0.31 -10.44 10.60
CA ALA A 385 -0.75 -10.93 11.90
C ALA A 385 0.38 -10.79 12.94
N GLY A 386 0.07 -10.15 14.07
CA GLY A 386 1.03 -9.84 15.13
C GLY A 386 1.57 -8.42 15.11
N ASP A 387 1.34 -7.66 14.02
CA ASP A 387 1.71 -6.25 13.94
C ASP A 387 1.12 -5.46 15.10
N SER A 388 1.91 -4.52 15.61
CA SER A 388 1.54 -3.64 16.73
C SER A 388 1.70 -2.19 16.29
N LEU A 389 0.61 -1.42 16.32
CA LEU A 389 0.56 -0.04 15.87
C LEU A 389 0.39 0.92 17.05
N PHE A 390 1.12 2.03 17.02
CA PHE A 390 1.19 2.97 18.13
C PHE A 390 -0.11 3.77 18.31
N VAL A 391 -0.38 4.13 19.57
CA VAL A 391 -1.48 5.02 19.97
C VAL A 391 -0.97 6.07 20.95
N ARG A 392 -1.18 7.34 20.63
CA ARG A 392 -0.74 8.48 21.45
C ARG A 392 -1.58 8.63 22.71
N ASN A 393 -0.95 9.04 23.82
CA ASN A 393 -1.58 9.38 25.10
C ASN A 393 -2.40 8.27 25.77
N VAL A 394 -2.14 7.01 25.41
CA VAL A 394 -2.65 5.84 26.12
C VAL A 394 -1.42 5.01 26.47
N ASP A 395 -0.84 5.28 27.65
CA ASP A 395 0.52 4.89 28.08
C ASP A 395 0.92 3.40 27.94
N THR A 396 0.03 2.52 27.47
CA THR A 396 0.26 1.07 27.33
C THR A 396 -0.53 0.36 26.22
N GLN A 397 -1.23 1.05 25.30
CA GLN A 397 -2.05 0.36 24.29
C GLN A 397 -1.47 0.49 22.88
N TRP A 398 -0.80 -0.57 22.45
CA TRP A 398 -0.58 -0.84 21.03
C TRP A 398 -1.81 -1.56 20.48
N ILE A 399 -2.26 -1.20 19.28
CA ILE A 399 -3.29 -1.97 18.58
C ILE A 399 -2.60 -3.13 17.87
N LYS A 400 -3.00 -4.35 18.22
CA LYS A 400 -2.51 -5.57 17.59
C LYS A 400 -3.42 -5.99 16.45
N ILE A 401 -2.82 -6.44 15.35
CA ILE A 401 -3.54 -7.13 14.27
C ILE A 401 -3.54 -8.62 14.58
N ASP A 402 -4.70 -9.20 14.86
CA ASP A 402 -4.81 -10.61 15.22
C ASP A 402 -4.74 -11.53 13.98
N PRO A 403 -4.30 -12.79 14.12
CA PRO A 403 -4.37 -13.77 13.04
C PRO A 403 -5.80 -13.92 12.50
N GLY A 404 -5.95 -13.76 11.18
CA GLY A 404 -7.24 -13.83 10.48
C GLY A 404 -8.03 -12.52 10.47
N ASP A 405 -7.44 -11.41 10.94
CA ASP A 405 -8.05 -10.09 10.79
C ASP A 405 -8.20 -9.70 9.30
N PRO A 406 -9.31 -9.07 8.87
CA PRO A 406 -9.50 -8.62 7.48
C PRO A 406 -8.46 -7.61 6.98
N LEU A 407 -7.70 -6.97 7.87
CA LEU A 407 -6.61 -6.08 7.52
C LEU A 407 -5.34 -6.83 7.12
N VAL A 408 -5.19 -8.12 7.47
CA VAL A 408 -4.01 -8.90 7.09
C VAL A 408 -3.90 -8.95 5.57
N GLY A 409 -2.75 -8.54 5.04
CA GLY A 409 -2.47 -8.42 3.61
C GLY A 409 -2.88 -7.08 2.98
N LYS A 410 -3.43 -6.14 3.75
CA LYS A 410 -3.73 -4.78 3.26
C LYS A 410 -2.53 -3.86 3.42
N THR A 411 -2.34 -2.96 2.46
CA THR A 411 -1.36 -1.88 2.57
C THR A 411 -1.95 -0.72 3.39
N ALA A 412 -1.29 -0.36 4.47
CA ALA A 412 -1.56 0.84 5.26
C ALA A 412 -0.55 1.94 4.90
N TRP A 413 -1.05 3.08 4.42
CA TRP A 413 -0.24 4.24 4.04
C TRP A 413 0.09 5.10 5.25
N LEU A 414 1.35 5.46 5.43
CA LEU A 414 1.79 6.38 6.48
C LEU A 414 1.66 7.83 5.97
N CYS A 415 0.61 8.49 6.42
CA CYS A 415 0.21 9.82 5.97
C CYS A 415 0.58 10.89 7.00
N LYS A 416 1.17 12.00 6.55
CA LYS A 416 1.41 13.23 7.32
C LYS A 416 0.33 14.25 6.97
N LEU A 417 -0.37 14.78 7.98
CA LEU A 417 -1.41 15.80 7.80
C LEU A 417 -1.00 17.16 8.38
N SER A 418 -1.73 18.21 7.99
CA SER A 418 -1.57 19.60 8.46
C SER A 418 -2.43 19.94 9.68
N PHE A 419 -2.73 18.96 10.55
CA PHE A 419 -3.57 19.12 11.74
C PHE A 419 -2.79 19.41 13.03
N GLY A 420 -1.46 19.57 12.91
CA GLY A 420 -0.54 19.78 14.01
C GLY A 420 -0.23 18.51 14.82
N LYS A 421 0.83 18.57 15.63
CA LYS A 421 1.37 17.43 16.41
C LYS A 421 0.42 16.88 17.48
N ASN A 422 -0.64 17.60 17.82
CA ASN A 422 -1.61 17.19 18.84
C ASN A 422 -2.78 16.37 18.26
N TRP A 423 -2.73 16.01 16.98
CA TRP A 423 -3.67 15.12 16.31
C TRP A 423 -2.94 13.84 15.86
N GLY A 424 -3.65 12.70 15.85
CA GLY A 424 -3.08 11.41 15.42
C GLY A 424 -1.87 10.95 16.24
N ASP A 425 -0.99 10.23 15.56
CA ASP A 425 0.35 9.86 16.03
C ASP A 425 1.33 11.00 15.71
N GLU A 426 1.36 12.01 16.57
CA GLU A 426 2.21 13.21 16.40
C GLU A 426 2.03 13.94 15.06
N GLY A 427 0.84 13.88 14.46
CA GLY A 427 0.51 14.45 13.15
C GLY A 427 0.40 13.43 12.01
N TYR A 428 0.63 12.15 12.30
CA TYR A 428 0.56 11.06 11.33
C TYR A 428 -0.63 10.14 11.56
N MET A 429 -1.01 9.41 10.50
CA MET A 429 -1.94 8.29 10.57
C MET A 429 -1.50 7.15 9.65
N TYR A 430 -1.85 5.93 10.02
CA TYR A 430 -1.91 4.82 9.07
C TYR A 430 -3.30 4.77 8.46
N LEU A 431 -3.38 4.90 7.13
CA LEU A 431 -4.61 4.91 6.36
C LEU A 431 -4.71 3.66 5.49
N VAL A 432 -5.81 2.93 5.59
CA VAL A 432 -6.19 1.90 4.61
C VAL A 432 -7.31 2.46 3.74
N GLY A 433 -7.09 2.44 2.44
CA GLY A 433 -8.02 2.94 1.43
C GLY A 433 -7.65 2.42 0.05
N GLU A 434 -8.61 2.36 -0.86
CA GLU A 434 -8.35 1.92 -2.24
C GLU A 434 -7.67 3.05 -3.03
N ALA A 435 -6.82 2.70 -4.01
CA ALA A 435 -6.14 3.68 -4.86
C ALA A 435 -7.12 4.62 -5.60
N ARG A 436 -8.36 4.19 -5.85
CA ARG A 436 -9.41 5.04 -6.47
C ARG A 436 -9.95 6.13 -5.56
N ASP A 437 -9.79 6.00 -4.25
CA ASP A 437 -10.26 6.98 -3.26
C ASP A 437 -9.18 8.04 -2.95
N LEU A 438 -7.96 7.80 -3.44
CA LEU A 438 -6.78 8.64 -3.26
C LEU A 438 -6.30 9.19 -4.61
N ALA A 439 -6.27 10.51 -4.78
CA ALA A 439 -5.57 11.13 -5.89
C ALA A 439 -4.10 11.30 -5.51
N ILE A 440 -3.22 10.42 -5.98
CA ILE A 440 -1.81 10.37 -5.58
C ILE A 440 -0.93 11.07 -6.61
N TYR A 441 -0.01 11.90 -6.11
CA TYR A 441 0.95 12.68 -6.88
C TYR A 441 2.37 12.27 -6.50
N SER A 442 3.14 11.78 -7.47
CA SER A 442 4.55 11.44 -7.30
C SER A 442 5.43 12.52 -7.88
N LEU A 443 6.33 13.08 -7.08
CA LEU A 443 7.36 13.99 -7.55
C LEU A 443 8.61 13.18 -7.91
N SER A 444 9.22 13.55 -9.03
CA SER A 444 10.48 12.97 -9.48
C SER A 444 11.34 14.01 -10.19
N GLY A 445 12.63 13.70 -10.33
CA GLY A 445 13.57 14.53 -11.05
C GLY A 445 14.29 15.54 -10.17
N ARG A 446 14.77 16.63 -10.77
CA ARG A 446 15.70 17.55 -10.13
C ARG A 446 14.99 18.62 -9.30
N VAL A 447 15.63 19.01 -8.21
CA VAL A 447 15.28 20.22 -7.45
C VAL A 447 16.22 21.36 -7.86
N TYR A 448 15.67 22.56 -8.06
CA TYR A 448 16.44 23.77 -8.38
C TYR A 448 16.25 24.82 -7.29
N SER A 449 17.38 25.40 -6.88
CA SER A 449 17.47 26.50 -5.93
C SER A 449 18.67 27.37 -6.29
N SER A 450 18.68 28.64 -5.89
CA SER A 450 19.89 29.46 -6.01
C SER A 450 20.97 29.11 -4.98
N LYS A 451 20.59 28.41 -3.90
CA LYS A 451 21.47 28.05 -2.78
C LYS A 451 22.15 26.70 -2.96
N HIS A 452 21.54 25.79 -3.73
CA HIS A 452 22.04 24.43 -3.93
C HIS A 452 21.98 24.03 -5.40
N ASN A 453 22.99 23.26 -5.84
CA ASN A 453 23.15 22.79 -7.20
C ASN A 453 23.58 21.32 -7.23
N TYR A 454 23.68 20.74 -8.43
CA TYR A 454 24.02 19.33 -8.63
C TYR A 454 25.29 18.85 -7.90
N LEU A 455 26.30 19.72 -7.72
CA LEU A 455 27.54 19.37 -7.02
C LEU A 455 27.39 19.33 -5.49
N ASP A 456 26.26 19.81 -4.96
CA ASP A 456 26.00 19.81 -3.52
C ASP A 456 25.41 18.48 -3.05
N ILE A 457 24.98 17.58 -3.96
CA ILE A 457 24.46 16.24 -3.60
C ILE A 457 25.55 15.45 -2.85
N GLN A 458 25.23 14.97 -1.65
CA GLN A 458 26.18 14.21 -0.83
C GLN A 458 26.18 12.73 -1.20
N CYS A 459 27.37 12.14 -1.24
CA CYS A 459 27.56 10.71 -1.33
C CYS A 459 28.18 10.28 0.01
N VAL A 460 27.47 9.50 0.81
CA VAL A 460 27.84 9.18 2.19
C VAL A 460 27.95 7.66 2.33
N ASP A 461 28.97 7.22 3.05
CA ASP A 461 29.25 5.84 3.44
C ASP A 461 29.53 5.93 4.94
N SER A 462 28.48 5.84 5.75
CA SER A 462 28.53 6.17 7.19
C SER A 462 28.91 4.97 8.05
N ASP A 463 28.69 3.76 7.56
CA ASP A 463 29.04 2.51 8.23
C ASP A 463 30.34 1.86 7.71
N ASP A 464 31.01 2.50 6.74
CA ASP A 464 32.28 2.10 6.14
C ASP A 464 32.22 0.71 5.44
N ASP A 465 31.05 0.29 4.94
CA ASP A 465 30.87 -0.97 4.22
C ASP A 465 31.30 -0.88 2.73
N GLY A 466 31.48 0.34 2.24
CA GLY A 466 31.92 0.68 0.89
C GLY A 466 30.79 0.95 -0.10
N TYR A 467 29.53 0.76 0.27
CA TYR A 467 28.36 1.26 -0.44
C TYR A 467 28.10 2.72 -0.03
N TYR A 468 27.52 3.49 -0.95
CA TYR A 468 27.28 4.92 -0.71
C TYR A 468 25.79 5.23 -0.87
N SER A 469 25.23 5.98 0.04
CA SER A 469 23.94 6.65 -0.10
C SER A 469 24.12 7.98 -0.85
N TRP A 470 23.20 8.31 -1.75
CA TRP A 470 23.16 9.62 -2.43
C TRP A 470 21.72 10.13 -2.65
N GLY A 471 20.80 9.64 -1.83
CA GLY A 471 19.39 10.00 -1.92
C GLY A 471 18.70 9.41 -3.15
N ILE A 472 17.84 10.19 -3.79
CA ILE A 472 17.03 9.71 -4.93
C ILE A 472 17.60 10.11 -6.29
N GLY A 473 17.32 9.27 -7.30
CA GLY A 473 17.73 9.50 -8.68
C GLY A 473 19.06 8.82 -9.04
N PRO A 474 19.60 9.12 -10.23
CA PRO A 474 20.79 8.45 -10.73
C PRO A 474 22.03 8.88 -9.95
N LYS A 475 22.96 7.93 -9.76
CA LYS A 475 24.25 8.15 -9.09
C LYS A 475 24.95 9.41 -9.60
N PRO A 476 25.26 10.38 -8.71
CA PRO A 476 26.01 11.55 -9.09
C PRO A 476 27.41 11.19 -9.62
N ARG A 477 27.79 11.79 -10.76
CA ARG A 477 29.10 11.62 -11.41
C ARG A 477 30.33 11.91 -10.53
N HIS A 478 30.16 12.66 -9.44
CA HIS A 478 31.24 12.97 -8.50
C HIS A 478 31.29 12.00 -7.31
N CYS A 479 30.30 11.11 -7.16
CA CYS A 479 30.41 10.01 -6.21
C CYS A 479 31.52 9.03 -6.66
N PRO A 480 32.11 8.25 -5.73
CA PRO A 480 33.05 7.18 -6.06
C PRO A 480 32.51 6.25 -7.14
N GLU A 481 33.34 5.72 -8.05
CA GLU A 481 32.84 4.97 -9.23
C GLU A 481 32.15 3.64 -8.86
N SER A 482 32.67 2.90 -7.89
CA SER A 482 32.21 1.57 -7.47
C SER A 482 31.98 1.54 -5.96
N PRO A 483 30.93 0.84 -5.47
CA PRO A 483 29.88 0.10 -6.20
C PRO A 483 28.89 1.02 -6.93
N GLY A 484 28.21 0.54 -7.98
CA GLY A 484 27.36 1.37 -8.85
C GLY A 484 25.97 1.64 -8.28
N GLU A 485 25.56 0.79 -7.35
CA GLU A 485 24.26 0.73 -6.69
C GLU A 485 24.25 1.57 -5.41
N PRO A 486 23.12 2.24 -5.09
CA PRO A 486 22.99 2.99 -3.86
C PRO A 486 22.93 2.01 -2.68
N ASP A 487 23.53 2.43 -1.58
CA ASP A 487 23.36 1.74 -0.32
C ASP A 487 21.88 1.66 0.11
N GLY A 488 21.51 0.55 0.74
CA GLY A 488 20.18 0.28 1.25
C GLY A 488 19.96 0.79 2.67
N ASP A 489 20.94 0.86 3.55
CA ASP A 489 20.81 1.47 4.88
C ASP A 489 22.18 1.80 5.47
N ASP A 490 22.56 3.07 5.42
CA ASP A 490 23.94 3.54 5.62
C ASP A 490 24.30 3.56 7.12
N SER A 491 23.40 3.04 7.94
CA SER A 491 23.53 2.90 9.38
C SER A 491 23.81 1.47 9.82
N ASP A 492 23.75 0.50 8.91
CA ASP A 492 23.95 -0.92 9.19
C ASP A 492 24.85 -1.58 8.12
N PRO A 493 26.12 -1.88 8.46
CA PRO A 493 27.09 -2.43 7.50
C PRO A 493 26.77 -3.86 7.04
N CYS A 494 25.70 -4.47 7.57
CA CYS A 494 25.18 -5.75 7.12
C CYS A 494 24.15 -5.62 5.99
N ILE A 495 23.63 -4.42 5.77
CA ILE A 495 22.65 -4.08 4.74
C ILE A 495 23.38 -3.41 3.57
N GLY A 496 23.43 -4.11 2.44
CA GLY A 496 23.97 -3.58 1.19
C GLY A 496 22.90 -2.91 0.33
N PRO A 497 23.06 -2.93 -1.01
CA PRO A 497 22.17 -2.23 -1.91
C PRO A 497 20.69 -2.56 -1.78
N MET A 498 19.86 -1.52 -1.98
CA MET A 498 18.42 -1.64 -2.17
C MET A 498 18.10 -1.74 -3.67
N ASN A 499 17.33 -2.75 -4.06
CA ASN A 499 16.82 -2.86 -5.44
C ASN A 499 15.62 -1.93 -5.68
N GLU A 500 15.10 -1.91 -6.91
CA GLU A 500 13.96 -1.06 -7.30
C GLU A 500 12.64 -1.36 -6.54
N TYR A 501 12.58 -2.51 -5.87
CA TYR A 501 11.42 -2.97 -5.10
C TYR A 501 11.54 -2.63 -3.61
N GLY A 502 12.62 -1.96 -3.18
CA GLY A 502 12.84 -1.63 -1.78
C GLY A 502 13.40 -2.79 -0.96
N ILE A 503 13.84 -3.88 -1.61
CA ILE A 503 14.41 -5.06 -0.95
C ILE A 503 15.92 -4.89 -0.87
N PHE A 504 16.46 -5.05 0.34
CA PHE A 504 17.88 -4.99 0.62
C PHE A 504 18.59 -6.31 0.31
N THR A 505 19.85 -6.22 -0.06
CA THR A 505 20.76 -7.36 -0.16
C THR A 505 21.70 -7.38 1.04
N SER A 506 22.14 -8.55 1.50
CA SER A 506 23.18 -8.62 2.53
C SER A 506 24.54 -8.27 1.95
N THR A 507 25.36 -7.52 2.69
CA THR A 507 26.79 -7.30 2.34
C THR A 507 27.61 -8.59 2.45
N THR A 508 27.11 -9.57 3.20
CA THR A 508 27.74 -10.89 3.35
C THR A 508 27.07 -11.89 2.41
N PRO A 509 27.79 -12.45 1.42
CA PRO A 509 27.20 -13.41 0.50
C PRO A 509 26.75 -14.67 1.24
N ALA A 510 25.69 -15.34 0.76
CA ALA A 510 25.32 -16.65 1.27
C ALA A 510 26.44 -17.69 1.05
N PRO A 511 26.61 -18.69 1.92
CA PRO A 511 27.57 -19.77 1.67
C PRO A 511 27.12 -20.65 0.49
N GLU A 512 28.04 -21.38 -0.13
CA GLU A 512 27.69 -22.37 -1.16
C GLU A 512 27.34 -23.70 -0.50
N ALA A 513 26.06 -24.04 -0.45
CA ALA A 513 25.58 -25.33 0.03
C ALA A 513 24.99 -26.11 -1.16
N ASN A 514 25.15 -27.43 -1.17
CA ASN A 514 24.68 -28.29 -2.26
C ASN A 514 23.77 -29.39 -1.73
N ASP A 515 22.75 -29.73 -2.52
CA ASP A 515 21.91 -30.89 -2.27
C ASP A 515 22.72 -32.19 -2.36
N THR A 516 22.34 -33.18 -1.56
CA THR A 516 23.00 -34.48 -1.48
C THR A 516 21.99 -35.59 -1.64
N LEU A 517 22.16 -36.43 -2.68
CA LEU A 517 21.34 -37.61 -2.94
C LEU A 517 22.09 -38.89 -2.58
N ILE A 518 21.48 -39.74 -1.76
CA ILE A 518 22.03 -41.07 -1.43
C ILE A 518 20.96 -42.16 -1.52
N LEU A 519 21.43 -43.39 -1.66
CA LEU A 519 20.59 -44.59 -1.60
C LEU A 519 20.41 -45.07 -0.15
N PHE A 520 19.20 -45.51 0.17
CA PHE A 520 18.88 -46.10 1.46
C PHE A 520 19.81 -47.28 1.79
N GLY A 521 20.36 -47.28 3.00
CA GLY A 521 21.32 -48.29 3.48
C GLY A 521 22.79 -47.97 3.20
N MET A 522 23.09 -46.90 2.45
CA MET A 522 24.45 -46.36 2.32
C MET A 522 24.85 -45.55 3.56
N SER A 523 26.15 -45.33 3.75
CA SER A 523 26.64 -44.38 4.76
C SER A 523 26.20 -42.98 4.35
N VAL A 524 25.43 -42.30 5.22
CA VAL A 524 24.99 -40.93 5.00
C VAL A 524 26.20 -40.00 5.16
N PRO A 525 26.59 -39.25 4.12
CA PRO A 525 27.65 -38.26 4.24
C PRO A 525 27.16 -37.03 5.00
N ASP A 526 28.10 -36.27 5.55
CA ASP A 526 27.81 -34.97 6.14
C ASP A 526 27.41 -33.98 5.03
N LEU A 527 26.41 -33.14 5.29
CA LEU A 527 26.13 -31.98 4.45
C LEU A 527 27.30 -31.01 4.55
N TYR A 528 27.61 -30.33 3.44
CA TYR A 528 28.72 -29.40 3.36
C TYR A 528 28.26 -28.03 2.85
N ALA A 529 28.75 -26.98 3.51
CA ALA A 529 28.63 -25.60 3.04
C ALA A 529 30.03 -24.96 2.96
N ALA A 530 30.37 -24.41 1.81
CA ALA A 530 31.60 -23.66 1.60
C ALA A 530 31.38 -22.20 2.02
N GLY A 531 32.21 -21.73 2.97
CA GLY A 531 32.11 -20.40 3.53
C GLY A 531 32.86 -20.28 4.86
N GLU A 532 32.72 -19.15 5.54
CA GLU A 532 33.38 -18.86 6.81
C GLU A 532 32.39 -18.81 7.99
N GLN A 533 32.76 -19.40 9.13
CA GLN A 533 31.92 -19.41 10.34
C GLN A 533 30.48 -19.90 10.06
N ILE A 534 30.37 -21.03 9.37
CA ILE A 534 29.07 -21.58 8.95
C ILE A 534 28.18 -21.88 10.16
N ARG A 535 26.90 -21.53 10.06
CA ARG A 535 25.85 -21.98 10.98
C ARG A 535 24.71 -22.63 10.20
N TRP A 536 24.22 -23.75 10.72
CA TRP A 536 23.12 -24.52 10.14
C TRP A 536 21.85 -24.38 10.96
N TYR A 537 20.72 -24.27 10.27
CA TYR A 537 19.38 -24.20 10.82
C TYR A 537 18.51 -25.30 10.20
N ASN A 538 17.48 -25.72 10.93
CA ASN A 538 16.50 -26.68 10.40
C ASN A 538 15.13 -26.04 10.09
N ASP A 539 15.07 -24.72 10.13
CA ASP A 539 13.93 -23.88 9.80
C ASP A 539 14.40 -22.71 8.91
N ARG A 540 13.51 -22.23 8.04
CA ARG A 540 13.83 -21.19 7.05
C ARG A 540 13.97 -19.82 7.71
N GLU A 541 13.33 -19.64 8.86
CA GLU A 541 13.29 -18.43 9.67
C GLU A 541 14.56 -18.23 10.51
N LEU A 542 15.52 -19.17 10.43
CA LEU A 542 16.82 -19.10 11.09
C LEU A 542 16.72 -18.98 12.63
N THR A 543 15.68 -19.59 13.21
CA THR A 543 15.42 -19.51 14.65
C THR A 543 15.98 -20.68 15.43
N ASN A 544 16.20 -21.82 14.77
CA ASN A 544 16.64 -23.06 15.41
C ASN A 544 17.96 -23.57 14.82
N ALA A 545 19.05 -23.02 15.36
CA ALA A 545 20.41 -23.45 15.01
C ALA A 545 20.68 -24.89 15.48
N VAL A 546 21.18 -25.73 14.57
CA VAL A 546 21.45 -27.16 14.79
C VAL A 546 22.93 -27.54 14.70
N HIS A 547 23.77 -26.73 14.02
CA HIS A 547 25.21 -26.97 13.89
C HIS A 547 25.98 -25.68 13.54
N ASP A 548 27.29 -25.61 13.77
CA ASP A 548 28.13 -24.41 13.59
C ASP A 548 29.48 -24.67 12.90
N THR A 549 29.52 -25.62 11.95
CA THR A 549 30.73 -25.89 11.17
C THR A 549 30.38 -26.20 9.71
N ASN A 550 31.38 -26.15 8.81
CA ASN A 550 31.18 -26.42 7.39
C ASN A 550 30.65 -27.83 7.08
N TRP A 551 30.88 -28.81 7.96
CA TRP A 551 30.40 -30.19 7.80
C TRP A 551 29.34 -30.49 8.85
N PHE A 552 28.16 -30.95 8.42
CA PHE A 552 27.03 -31.22 9.29
C PHE A 552 26.51 -32.65 9.12
N ALA A 553 26.71 -33.46 10.15
CA ALA A 553 26.12 -34.79 10.27
C ALA A 553 24.64 -34.70 10.70
N THR A 554 23.71 -34.86 9.77
CA THR A 554 22.26 -34.70 10.02
C THR A 554 21.66 -35.78 10.93
N GLY A 555 22.30 -36.96 10.99
CA GLY A 555 21.80 -38.14 11.69
C GLY A 555 20.61 -38.84 11.01
N GLN A 556 20.17 -38.35 9.85
CA GLN A 556 19.04 -38.93 9.10
C GLN A 556 19.46 -40.23 8.43
N THR A 557 18.59 -41.24 8.51
CA THR A 557 18.86 -42.59 7.95
C THR A 557 17.67 -43.20 7.21
N GLU A 558 16.46 -42.68 7.44
CA GLU A 558 15.24 -43.16 6.80
C GLU A 558 14.96 -42.41 5.48
N PRO A 559 14.30 -43.06 4.51
CA PRO A 559 13.96 -42.41 3.25
C PRO A 559 13.14 -41.12 3.44
N GLY A 560 13.51 -40.07 2.72
CA GLY A 560 12.88 -38.75 2.80
C GLY A 560 13.79 -37.62 2.33
N ASP A 561 13.21 -36.43 2.20
CA ASP A 561 13.92 -35.19 1.90
C ASP A 561 14.02 -34.34 3.18
N TYR A 562 15.25 -34.01 3.55
CA TYR A 562 15.56 -33.24 4.75
C TYR A 562 16.33 -31.98 4.36
N THR A 563 15.65 -30.84 4.38
CA THR A 563 16.23 -29.53 4.04
C THR A 563 16.76 -28.83 5.28
N TYR A 564 17.97 -28.29 5.17
CA TYR A 564 18.63 -27.47 6.16
C TYR A 564 19.13 -26.18 5.51
N TYR A 565 19.36 -25.15 6.32
CA TYR A 565 19.71 -23.81 5.85
C TYR A 565 21.05 -23.41 6.45
N ALA A 566 22.05 -23.13 5.62
CA ALA A 566 23.38 -22.69 6.04
C ALA A 566 23.54 -21.19 5.85
N THR A 567 23.99 -20.49 6.87
CA THR A 567 24.47 -19.10 6.79
C THR A 567 25.98 -19.06 7.02
N GLN A 568 26.60 -17.94 6.67
CA GLN A 568 27.98 -17.64 7.03
C GLN A 568 28.06 -16.29 7.74
N THR A 569 29.12 -16.07 8.50
CA THR A 569 29.31 -14.80 9.21
C THR A 569 30.65 -14.18 8.84
N PHE A 570 30.59 -12.95 8.31
CA PHE A 570 31.76 -12.13 8.00
C PHE A 570 31.60 -10.74 8.65
N SER A 571 32.66 -10.23 9.27
CA SER A 571 32.64 -8.91 9.96
C SER A 571 31.48 -8.68 10.94
N SER A 572 30.94 -9.74 11.55
CA SER A 572 29.76 -9.75 12.45
C SER A 572 28.39 -9.71 11.76
N CYS A 573 28.37 -9.73 10.43
CA CYS A 573 27.15 -9.82 9.62
C CYS A 573 26.90 -11.28 9.24
N GLU A 574 25.71 -11.77 9.57
CA GLU A 574 25.23 -13.07 9.12
C GLU A 574 24.59 -12.93 7.73
N SER A 575 24.98 -13.80 6.81
CA SER A 575 24.49 -13.80 5.43
C SER A 575 23.05 -14.28 5.33
N ASP A 576 22.45 -14.06 4.16
CA ASP A 576 21.30 -14.85 3.72
C ASP A 576 21.64 -16.36 3.73
N ALA A 577 20.60 -17.19 3.90
CA ALA A 577 20.78 -18.63 4.00
C ALA A 577 20.77 -19.34 2.65
N SER A 578 21.66 -20.32 2.50
CA SER A 578 21.71 -21.27 1.39
C SER A 578 21.08 -22.59 1.82
N ALA A 579 20.11 -23.08 1.07
CA ALA A 579 19.44 -24.34 1.38
C ALA A 579 20.28 -25.53 0.91
N ALA A 580 20.33 -26.60 1.70
CA ALA A 580 20.86 -27.90 1.31
C ALA A 580 19.89 -29.01 1.71
N THR A 581 19.52 -29.84 0.75
CA THR A 581 18.60 -30.95 0.94
C THR A 581 19.34 -32.27 0.90
N LEU A 582 19.20 -33.06 1.97
CA LEU A 582 19.59 -34.47 1.98
C LEU A 582 18.41 -35.32 1.53
N SER A 583 18.53 -35.97 0.38
CA SER A 583 17.53 -36.88 -0.17
C SER A 583 17.99 -38.32 -0.02
N ILE A 584 17.30 -39.10 0.81
CA ILE A 584 17.54 -40.52 1.01
C ILE A 584 16.47 -41.29 0.23
N VAL A 585 16.85 -41.92 -0.87
CA VAL A 585 15.90 -42.60 -1.78
C VAL A 585 16.10 -44.11 -1.80
N SER A 586 15.01 -44.86 -1.97
CA SER A 586 15.09 -46.33 -2.13
C SER A 586 15.53 -46.74 -3.53
N ALA A 587 15.39 -45.86 -4.51
CA ALA A 587 15.85 -46.02 -5.89
C ALA A 587 16.15 -44.64 -6.48
N LEU A 588 17.13 -44.55 -7.37
CA LEU A 588 17.44 -43.30 -8.07
C LEU A 588 16.23 -42.86 -8.94
N PRO A 589 15.84 -41.58 -8.90
CA PRO A 589 14.85 -41.07 -9.85
C PRO A 589 15.39 -41.15 -11.28
N PRO A 590 14.55 -41.22 -12.31
CA PRO A 590 14.98 -40.98 -13.68
C PRO A 590 15.69 -39.62 -13.78
N PRO A 591 16.70 -39.47 -14.65
CA PRO A 591 17.19 -38.14 -15.00
C PRO A 591 16.10 -37.35 -15.73
N GLN A 592 16.30 -36.06 -15.96
CA GLN A 592 15.39 -35.23 -16.73
C GLN A 592 16.06 -34.82 -18.05
N GLY A 593 15.64 -35.45 -19.13
CA GLY A 593 16.08 -35.13 -20.47
C GLY A 593 15.20 -34.07 -21.13
N ASN A 594 15.78 -33.26 -22.01
CA ASN A 594 15.06 -32.19 -22.69
C ASN A 594 14.70 -32.58 -24.13
N ASP A 595 13.41 -32.64 -24.41
CA ASP A 595 12.89 -32.76 -25.76
C ASP A 595 13.37 -31.59 -26.62
N THR A 596 13.93 -31.90 -27.79
CA THR A 596 14.58 -30.92 -28.66
C THR A 596 14.04 -31.03 -30.08
N ALA A 597 14.04 -29.93 -30.81
CA ALA A 597 13.69 -29.96 -32.21
C ALA A 597 14.42 -28.89 -33.03
N THR A 598 14.75 -29.22 -34.28
CA THR A 598 15.71 -28.50 -35.13
C THR A 598 15.38 -28.66 -36.62
N HIS A 599 16.04 -27.93 -37.52
CA HIS A 599 15.92 -28.14 -38.97
C HIS A 599 17.01 -29.09 -39.52
N VAL A 600 16.71 -29.76 -40.63
CA VAL A 600 17.70 -30.58 -41.36
C VAL A 600 18.96 -29.75 -41.68
N GLY A 601 20.12 -30.26 -41.27
CA GLY A 601 21.42 -29.65 -41.52
C GLY A 601 21.92 -28.75 -40.38
N GLU A 602 21.10 -28.50 -39.35
CA GLU A 602 21.53 -27.82 -38.13
C GLU A 602 22.12 -28.83 -37.13
N PRO A 603 23.28 -28.55 -36.53
CA PRO A 603 23.84 -29.40 -35.49
C PRO A 603 22.94 -29.37 -34.25
N THR A 604 22.58 -30.55 -33.72
CA THR A 604 21.70 -30.66 -32.55
C THR A 604 22.34 -31.50 -31.46
N ILE A 605 22.38 -30.93 -30.25
CA ILE A 605 22.91 -31.58 -29.06
C ILE A 605 21.76 -31.74 -28.08
N LEU A 606 21.39 -32.99 -27.80
CA LEU A 606 20.48 -33.33 -26.71
C LEU A 606 21.20 -33.18 -25.38
N ASN A 607 20.49 -32.72 -24.36
CA ASN A 607 21.04 -32.60 -23.02
C ASN A 607 20.11 -33.22 -21.96
N VAL A 608 20.73 -33.58 -20.84
CA VAL A 608 20.06 -34.20 -19.70
C VAL A 608 20.61 -33.61 -18.40
N SER A 609 19.75 -33.53 -17.39
CA SER A 609 20.10 -33.14 -16.02
C SER A 609 19.70 -34.23 -15.03
N GLY A 610 20.35 -34.28 -13.86
CA GLY A 610 20.10 -35.32 -12.87
C GLY A 610 21.00 -35.19 -11.65
N ALA A 611 21.19 -36.29 -10.93
CA ALA A 611 21.97 -36.33 -9.71
C ALA A 611 23.42 -35.91 -9.94
N GLN A 612 23.95 -35.07 -9.04
CA GLN A 612 25.32 -34.57 -9.14
C GLN A 612 26.33 -35.74 -9.09
N GLY A 613 27.27 -35.75 -10.04
CA GLY A 613 28.28 -36.81 -10.16
C GLY A 613 27.77 -38.12 -10.76
N ALA A 614 26.51 -38.19 -11.20
CA ALA A 614 26.01 -39.36 -11.93
C ALA A 614 26.56 -39.40 -13.36
N GLU A 615 26.75 -40.62 -13.87
CA GLU A 615 27.02 -40.86 -15.29
C GLU A 615 25.70 -41.04 -16.04
N PHE A 616 25.51 -40.34 -17.15
CA PHE A 616 24.31 -40.45 -17.97
C PHE A 616 24.53 -41.39 -19.15
N LEU A 617 23.60 -42.31 -19.38
CA LEU A 617 23.67 -43.32 -20.42
C LEU A 617 22.48 -43.20 -21.35
N TRP A 618 22.73 -43.07 -22.66
CA TRP A 618 21.71 -42.89 -23.69
C TRP A 618 21.50 -44.16 -24.50
N TYR A 619 20.26 -44.50 -24.77
CA TYR A 619 19.83 -45.73 -25.46
C TYR A 619 18.85 -45.42 -26.59
N ASP A 620 18.80 -46.28 -27.61
CA ASP A 620 17.82 -46.21 -28.71
C ASP A 620 16.51 -46.97 -28.41
N ASP A 621 16.47 -47.72 -27.30
CA ASP A 621 15.37 -48.62 -27.00
C ASP A 621 14.98 -48.62 -25.50
N PRO A 622 13.69 -48.82 -25.18
CA PRO A 622 13.20 -48.76 -23.80
C PRO A 622 13.64 -49.95 -22.94
N SER A 623 14.19 -51.01 -23.54
CA SER A 623 14.77 -52.15 -22.81
C SER A 623 16.25 -51.96 -22.47
N LEU A 624 16.83 -50.81 -22.83
CA LEU A 624 18.21 -50.40 -22.50
C LEU A 624 19.24 -51.39 -23.05
N SER A 625 18.98 -51.94 -24.24
CA SER A 625 19.80 -53.01 -24.82
C SER A 625 20.97 -52.49 -25.65
N THR A 626 20.86 -51.30 -26.24
CA THR A 626 21.91 -50.67 -27.06
C THR A 626 22.32 -49.32 -26.50
N LEU A 627 23.53 -49.24 -25.93
CA LEU A 627 24.12 -47.96 -25.48
C LEU A 627 24.63 -47.17 -26.67
N LEU A 628 24.09 -45.96 -26.88
CA LEU A 628 24.50 -45.02 -27.92
C LEU A 628 25.61 -44.08 -27.47
N HIS A 629 25.48 -43.52 -26.26
CA HIS A 629 26.36 -42.48 -25.76
C HIS A 629 26.42 -42.46 -24.23
N ALA A 630 27.54 -41.97 -23.70
CA ALA A 630 27.71 -41.72 -22.27
C ALA A 630 28.14 -40.27 -22.06
N GLY A 631 27.36 -39.52 -21.28
CA GLY A 631 27.57 -38.10 -21.02
C GLY A 631 26.28 -37.28 -20.98
N ALA A 632 26.36 -36.10 -20.39
CA ALA A 632 25.22 -35.19 -20.26
C ALA A 632 24.77 -34.55 -21.58
N TYR A 633 25.60 -34.63 -22.63
CA TYR A 633 25.35 -34.05 -23.94
C TYR A 633 25.53 -35.11 -25.01
N PHE A 634 24.51 -35.33 -25.84
CA PHE A 634 24.49 -36.35 -26.88
C PHE A 634 24.15 -35.73 -28.24
N ASP A 635 25.06 -35.88 -29.21
CA ASP A 635 24.82 -35.54 -30.62
C ASP A 635 24.48 -36.81 -31.40
N PRO A 636 23.21 -37.01 -31.81
CA PRO A 636 22.80 -38.19 -32.55
C PRO A 636 23.17 -38.16 -34.05
N GLN A 637 23.73 -37.05 -34.56
CA GLN A 637 24.17 -36.87 -35.95
C GLN A 637 23.09 -37.20 -37.00
N ILE A 638 21.85 -36.82 -36.72
CA ILE A 638 20.71 -37.07 -37.62
C ILE A 638 20.77 -36.12 -38.82
N THR A 639 20.66 -36.69 -40.02
CA THR A 639 20.62 -35.93 -41.29
C THR A 639 19.26 -35.96 -41.99
N ASP A 640 18.37 -36.87 -41.58
CA ASP A 640 17.07 -37.08 -42.22
C ASP A 640 15.94 -36.53 -41.34
N PRO A 641 14.92 -35.89 -41.93
CA PRO A 641 13.77 -35.40 -41.18
C PRO A 641 12.99 -36.55 -40.53
N GLY A 642 12.49 -36.33 -39.32
CA GLY A 642 11.77 -37.37 -38.56
C GLY A 642 11.67 -37.10 -37.06
N THR A 643 10.97 -37.99 -36.35
CA THR A 643 10.92 -38.02 -34.88
C THR A 643 11.75 -39.20 -34.38
N TYR A 644 12.72 -38.92 -33.53
CA TYR A 644 13.65 -39.87 -32.94
C TYR A 644 13.42 -39.88 -31.43
N VAL A 645 13.34 -41.07 -30.85
CA VAL A 645 13.09 -41.26 -29.42
C VAL A 645 14.31 -41.94 -28.82
N TYR A 646 14.83 -41.33 -27.77
CA TYR A 646 15.96 -41.84 -27.00
C TYR A 646 15.52 -42.05 -25.56
N TYR A 647 16.24 -42.93 -24.86
CA TYR A 647 16.02 -43.20 -23.45
C TYR A 647 17.30 -42.89 -22.71
N VAL A 648 17.20 -42.14 -21.61
CA VAL A 648 18.38 -41.74 -20.84
C VAL A 648 18.22 -42.19 -19.39
N THR A 649 19.22 -42.89 -18.88
CA THR A 649 19.31 -43.26 -17.46
C THR A 649 20.45 -42.49 -16.80
N GLN A 650 20.45 -42.48 -15.48
CA GLN A 650 21.59 -42.04 -14.69
C GLN A 650 22.10 -43.17 -13.82
N THR A 651 23.41 -43.25 -13.67
CA THR A 651 24.08 -44.21 -12.80
C THR A 651 24.82 -43.49 -11.68
N LEU A 652 24.50 -43.85 -10.44
CA LEU A 652 25.18 -43.37 -9.25
C LEU A 652 25.36 -44.54 -8.27
N TYR A 653 26.54 -44.67 -7.67
CA TYR A 653 26.89 -45.79 -6.76
C TYR A 653 26.63 -47.19 -7.35
N GLN A 654 26.87 -47.38 -8.65
CA GLN A 654 26.64 -48.64 -9.39
C GLN A 654 25.16 -49.04 -9.50
N GLN A 655 24.22 -48.16 -9.14
CA GLN A 655 22.80 -48.34 -9.39
C GLN A 655 22.39 -47.45 -10.55
N GLU A 656 21.67 -48.04 -11.51
CA GLU A 656 21.08 -47.33 -12.65
C GLU A 656 19.61 -46.99 -12.33
N SER A 657 19.18 -45.78 -12.70
CA SER A 657 17.79 -45.35 -12.55
C SER A 657 16.86 -46.02 -13.56
N ALA A 658 15.55 -45.84 -13.39
CA ALA A 658 14.64 -45.98 -14.52
C ALA A 658 14.97 -44.92 -15.60
N PRO A 659 14.72 -45.21 -16.89
CA PRO A 659 14.99 -44.25 -17.96
C PRO A 659 13.95 -43.14 -18.01
N ASP A 660 14.39 -41.97 -18.45
CA ASP A 660 13.52 -40.92 -18.99
C ASP A 660 13.49 -40.98 -20.52
N THR A 661 12.45 -40.43 -21.13
CA THR A 661 12.25 -40.44 -22.59
C THR A 661 12.58 -39.07 -23.17
N VAL A 662 13.48 -39.01 -24.15
CA VAL A 662 13.89 -37.78 -24.83
C VAL A 662 13.55 -37.86 -26.31
N ILE A 663 12.81 -36.87 -26.78
CA ILE A 663 12.34 -36.79 -28.17
C ILE A 663 13.14 -35.74 -28.91
N LEU A 664 13.80 -36.15 -29.99
CA LEU A 664 14.38 -35.26 -31.00
C LEU A 664 13.47 -35.20 -32.23
N ARG A 665 13.08 -34.01 -32.66
CA ARG A 665 12.37 -33.81 -33.94
C ARG A 665 13.23 -33.02 -34.91
N VAL A 666 13.51 -33.60 -36.08
CA VAL A 666 14.25 -32.94 -37.16
C VAL A 666 13.26 -32.57 -38.26
N LEU A 667 13.11 -31.27 -38.49
CA LEU A 667 12.16 -30.66 -39.41
C LEU A 667 12.75 -30.58 -40.81
N GLY A 668 11.95 -30.99 -41.81
CA GLY A 668 12.30 -30.88 -43.22
C GLY A 668 12.23 -29.44 -43.74
N HIS A 669 12.64 -29.26 -45.00
CA HIS A 669 12.55 -27.96 -45.68
C HIS A 669 11.09 -27.64 -46.07
N ILE A 670 10.58 -26.47 -45.68
CA ILE A 670 9.25 -25.99 -46.11
C ILE A 670 9.32 -25.50 -47.55
N SER A 671 8.50 -26.07 -48.43
CA SER A 671 8.42 -25.69 -49.84
C SER A 671 8.14 -24.19 -49.98
N THR A 672 8.69 -23.56 -51.03
CA THR A 672 8.51 -22.12 -51.24
C THR A 672 7.05 -21.73 -51.42
N SER A 673 6.23 -22.57 -52.05
CA SER A 673 4.81 -22.26 -52.27
C SER A 673 3.98 -22.41 -50.99
N LEU A 674 4.35 -23.32 -50.09
CA LEU A 674 3.74 -23.46 -48.77
C LEU A 674 4.16 -22.34 -47.82
N LEU A 675 5.45 -21.96 -47.80
CA LEU A 675 5.97 -20.88 -46.95
C LEU A 675 5.24 -19.55 -47.20
N VAL A 676 5.01 -19.21 -48.47
CA VAL A 676 4.28 -17.99 -48.84
C VAL A 676 2.85 -17.98 -48.28
N ALA A 677 2.18 -19.13 -48.30
CA ALA A 677 0.82 -19.25 -47.76
C ALA A 677 0.80 -19.13 -46.23
N LEU A 678 1.76 -19.75 -45.55
CA LEU A 678 1.90 -19.68 -44.09
C LEU A 678 2.13 -18.26 -43.59
N ILE A 679 3.01 -17.51 -44.25
CA ILE A 679 3.25 -16.09 -43.92
C ILE A 679 1.97 -15.27 -44.15
N GLN A 680 1.22 -15.53 -45.23
CA GLN A 680 -0.03 -14.80 -45.53
C GLN A 680 -1.16 -15.10 -44.53
N GLU A 681 -1.20 -16.32 -43.98
CA GLU A 681 -2.11 -16.70 -42.89
C GLU A 681 -1.65 -16.21 -41.51
N GLY A 682 -0.52 -15.49 -41.42
CA GLY A 682 -0.02 -14.89 -40.18
C GLY A 682 0.64 -15.90 -39.23
N VAL A 683 1.13 -17.02 -39.76
CA VAL A 683 1.86 -18.03 -38.97
C VAL A 683 3.25 -17.52 -38.57
N ASP A 684 3.89 -16.70 -39.42
CA ASP A 684 5.11 -15.95 -39.11
C ASP A 684 4.75 -14.77 -38.19
N THR A 685 4.88 -14.99 -36.88
CA THR A 685 4.51 -14.02 -35.83
C THR A 685 5.61 -13.03 -35.52
N ASN A 686 6.87 -13.39 -35.80
CA ASN A 686 8.03 -12.55 -35.54
C ASN A 686 8.43 -11.69 -36.76
N GLY A 687 7.88 -11.96 -37.94
CA GLY A 687 8.04 -11.22 -39.18
C GLY A 687 9.38 -11.44 -39.89
N ASP A 688 10.09 -12.53 -39.59
CA ASP A 688 11.42 -12.80 -40.13
C ASP A 688 11.41 -13.53 -41.49
N SER A 689 10.22 -13.77 -42.05
CA SER A 689 9.99 -14.49 -43.31
C SER A 689 10.45 -15.95 -43.31
N GLN A 690 10.61 -16.53 -42.12
CA GLN A 690 10.79 -17.95 -41.88
C GLN A 690 9.67 -18.45 -40.98
N ILE A 691 9.51 -19.77 -40.87
CA ILE A 691 8.60 -20.35 -39.88
C ILE A 691 9.47 -21.08 -38.88
N ASN A 692 9.53 -20.55 -37.67
CA ASN A 692 10.25 -21.18 -36.58
C ASN A 692 9.37 -22.25 -35.93
N ILE A 693 9.98 -23.00 -35.01
CA ILE A 693 9.31 -24.13 -34.40
C ILE A 693 8.18 -23.75 -33.42
N GLU A 694 8.28 -22.60 -32.76
CA GLU A 694 7.25 -22.14 -31.83
C GLU A 694 6.00 -21.68 -32.60
N GLU A 695 6.20 -21.07 -33.77
CA GLU A 695 5.13 -20.74 -34.72
C GLU A 695 4.44 -22.00 -35.28
N ALA A 696 5.22 -23.02 -35.63
CA ALA A 696 4.68 -24.30 -36.08
C ALA A 696 3.93 -25.06 -34.96
N LYS A 697 4.43 -25.02 -33.72
CA LYS A 697 3.82 -25.65 -32.54
C LYS A 697 2.49 -25.02 -32.14
N ALA A 698 2.37 -23.70 -32.25
CA ALA A 698 1.18 -22.96 -31.83
C ALA A 698 -0.06 -23.29 -32.67
N LEU A 699 0.12 -23.93 -33.83
CA LEU A 699 -0.91 -24.13 -34.82
C LEU A 699 -1.60 -25.49 -34.69
N SER A 700 -2.88 -25.49 -34.33
CA SER A 700 -3.76 -26.68 -34.34
C SER A 700 -4.76 -26.70 -35.50
N PHE A 701 -4.90 -25.57 -36.20
CA PHE A 701 -5.78 -25.39 -37.35
C PHE A 701 -5.08 -24.53 -38.40
N LEU A 702 -5.10 -24.95 -39.66
CA LEU A 702 -4.51 -24.22 -40.78
C LEU A 702 -5.44 -24.25 -41.99
N ASN A 703 -5.70 -23.09 -42.57
CA ASN A 703 -6.44 -22.96 -43.82
C ASN A 703 -5.59 -22.29 -44.88
N VAL A 704 -5.04 -23.10 -45.79
CA VAL A 704 -4.24 -22.65 -46.93
C VAL A 704 -4.94 -22.98 -48.26
N ALA A 705 -6.26 -22.94 -48.29
CA ALA A 705 -7.03 -23.14 -49.52
C ALA A 705 -6.88 -21.96 -50.50
N ALA A 706 -6.86 -22.25 -51.80
CA ALA A 706 -6.80 -21.26 -52.90
C ALA A 706 -5.56 -20.34 -52.94
N TYR A 707 -4.46 -20.74 -52.28
CA TYR A 707 -3.18 -20.01 -52.31
C TYR A 707 -2.30 -20.36 -53.52
N GLY A 708 -2.74 -21.29 -54.38
CA GLY A 708 -2.00 -21.73 -55.56
C GLY A 708 -0.80 -22.61 -55.25
N ILE A 709 -0.79 -23.27 -54.08
CA ILE A 709 0.31 -24.13 -53.61
C ILE A 709 0.52 -25.30 -54.57
N THR A 710 1.78 -25.59 -54.90
CA THR A 710 2.16 -26.66 -55.82
C THR A 710 2.84 -27.84 -55.13
N ASP A 711 3.35 -27.64 -53.92
CA ASP A 711 4.16 -28.59 -53.16
C ASP A 711 3.90 -28.38 -51.66
N MET A 712 3.50 -29.44 -50.95
CA MET A 712 3.21 -29.39 -49.51
C MET A 712 4.39 -29.84 -48.64
N THR A 713 5.58 -30.05 -49.22
CA THR A 713 6.79 -30.42 -48.45
C THR A 713 7.00 -29.45 -47.29
N GLY A 714 7.22 -29.98 -46.08
CA GLY A 714 7.36 -29.24 -44.84
C GLY A 714 6.05 -29.00 -44.08
N ILE A 715 4.90 -29.47 -44.57
CA ILE A 715 3.66 -29.45 -43.78
C ILE A 715 3.72 -30.39 -42.57
N GLU A 716 4.54 -31.44 -42.65
CA GLU A 716 4.84 -32.37 -41.57
C GLU A 716 5.49 -31.69 -40.34
N THR A 717 6.00 -30.46 -40.51
CA THR A 717 6.56 -29.63 -39.44
C THR A 717 5.50 -29.14 -38.45
N PHE A 718 4.21 -29.13 -38.82
CA PHE A 718 3.09 -28.69 -37.99
C PHE A 718 2.45 -29.87 -37.25
N PHE A 719 3.17 -30.46 -36.29
CA PHE A 719 2.75 -31.71 -35.64
C PHE A 719 1.57 -31.58 -34.67
N ASN A 720 1.21 -30.37 -34.24
CA ASN A 720 0.00 -30.11 -33.47
C ASN A 720 -1.22 -29.82 -34.36
N LEU A 721 -1.05 -29.83 -35.69
CA LEU A 721 -2.09 -29.51 -36.65
C LEU A 721 -3.13 -30.63 -36.73
N ASP A 722 -4.27 -30.42 -36.07
CA ASP A 722 -5.39 -31.34 -36.06
C ASP A 722 -6.25 -31.23 -37.33
N THR A 723 -6.30 -30.04 -37.93
CA THR A 723 -7.17 -29.75 -39.09
C THR A 723 -6.45 -28.91 -40.13
N LEU A 724 -6.38 -29.44 -41.36
CA LEU A 724 -5.80 -28.78 -42.53
C LEU A 724 -6.85 -28.62 -43.64
N TYR A 725 -7.11 -27.38 -44.05
CA TYR A 725 -7.82 -27.07 -45.28
C TYR A 725 -6.84 -26.61 -46.37
N CYS A 726 -6.74 -27.38 -47.44
CA CYS A 726 -5.79 -27.11 -48.53
C CYS A 726 -6.43 -27.20 -49.93
N GLY A 727 -7.76 -27.11 -50.03
CA GLY A 727 -8.49 -27.19 -51.31
C GLY A 727 -8.14 -26.06 -52.31
N ASP A 728 -8.54 -26.23 -53.57
CA ASP A 728 -8.37 -25.23 -54.65
C ASP A 728 -6.91 -24.78 -54.92
N ASN A 729 -5.94 -25.66 -54.63
CA ASN A 729 -4.52 -25.49 -54.95
C ASN A 729 -4.10 -26.32 -56.18
N HIS A 730 -2.83 -26.21 -56.61
CA HIS A 730 -2.30 -26.83 -57.83
C HIS A 730 -1.43 -28.07 -57.56
N PHE A 731 -1.85 -28.94 -56.64
CA PHE A 731 -1.07 -30.14 -56.30
C PHE A 731 -0.93 -31.10 -57.48
N ALA A 732 0.29 -31.57 -57.74
CA ALA A 732 0.55 -32.60 -58.75
C ALA A 732 0.16 -34.01 -58.27
N SER A 733 0.23 -34.24 -56.95
CA SER A 733 -0.22 -35.42 -56.23
C SER A 733 -0.50 -35.05 -54.77
N LEU A 734 -1.39 -35.79 -54.12
CA LEU A 734 -1.46 -35.85 -52.65
C LEU A 734 -0.65 -37.10 -52.30
N ASP A 735 0.49 -36.93 -51.62
CA ASP A 735 1.21 -38.06 -51.02
C ASP A 735 0.56 -38.42 -49.68
#